data_AF-A0A973G6J6-F1
#
_entry.id   AF-A0A973G6J6-F1
#
_cell.length_a   1.000
_cell.length_b   1.000
_cell.length_c   1.000
_cell.angle_alpha   90.00
_cell.angle_beta   90.00
_cell.angle_gamma   90.00
#
_symmetry.space_group_name_H-M   'P 1'
#
loop_
_entity.id
_entity.type
_entity.pdbx_description
1 polymer ?
#
loop_
_entity_poly.entity_id
_entity_poly.type
_entity_poly.pdbx_seq_one_letter_code
_entity_poly.pdbx_strand_id
1 'polypeptide(L)'
;MLDDESRLDLPPVPAHLAGRGVAAWREPVTIDTYLPDPADRYPAFLQNRVYQGSSGQVYPLPFHERISPTKAPHAWDAIHLENSWVRLMILPQLGGRIHVGMDTTNGYDFFYRNNVIKPALVGLAGPWLSGGVELNWPQHHRPATFLPVEATIEHEPDGAVTVWCSDHDPFARMKGMHGIRLRPDTSVIELRARLFNRTDEVQTFLWWANVAAAVNDDYQSFFPTDVHAVADHAKRAVTAFPAADRPYYGIDYPTRKDAQHPDGDRIDWYRNIPVPTSYMCLGTQDDFFGGYDHGRRAGFVHWADHLVAPGKKQWTWGNGAFGRAWDANLTDTDGPYVELMAGVFTDNQPDFAFLAPGETKTFSQYWYPIQETGPVHQANLEAAVRLDVEPGEGTSVRVAAALTRTRHGVVVRLEGPDGATLWQRTADAGPGQPIVHAVQLVDVWEPEDLTLVVEHDGEVVLTWRHRVAVTAAMPEPAQEPPAPADMATLDELYLVGVHLEQYRHATRSPEPYWLEALRRDPGDHRSHLALAARRYRAARYDEAEQHLRAAIARQTRLNTNPGDGEATFRLGQVLARTGRPAEAYDAWGKALWNKAWRGPAHLAMARLDAARGRDASALSHATAAADDDLDQLQAHAVLAVLLRRAGRAAEADQVLARSLERDPLDVWTRDLAGLDVAVDAPTLLDVALEYDALGEWQGAVRLLRRAAGLEPALGQVEVRPLVHLHAARILDAAGQPEDAALERDLARTAPSTHCLASRLDDVDTLQAHLSSHPDDARAWAMLGHWLYFQRRHHDA
;
A
#
# COMPACT_ATOMS: atom_id res chain seq x y z
N MET A 1 2.09 -31.15 25.42
CA MET A 1 1.82 -31.49 24.01
C MET A 1 2.09 -30.24 23.18
N LEU A 2 3.37 -29.88 22.98
CA LEU A 2 3.80 -28.72 22.18
C LEU A 2 4.77 -29.14 21.06
N ASP A 3 4.94 -30.45 20.84
CA ASP A 3 5.77 -31.04 19.78
C ASP A 3 4.96 -31.39 18.51
N ASP A 4 3.65 -31.12 18.53
CA ASP A 4 2.79 -31.41 17.38
C ASP A 4 2.98 -30.33 16.29
N GLU A 5 3.04 -30.79 15.05
CA GLU A 5 3.14 -29.95 13.86
C GLU A 5 1.89 -29.04 13.76
N SER A 6 2.09 -27.74 13.55
CA SER A 6 0.97 -26.82 13.37
C SER A 6 0.25 -27.10 12.07
N ARG A 7 -1.08 -27.08 12.12
CA ARG A 7 -1.94 -27.28 10.96
C ARG A 7 -3.05 -26.24 10.98
N LEU A 8 -3.25 -25.61 9.82
CA LEU A 8 -4.43 -24.81 9.57
C LEU A 8 -5.46 -25.70 8.88
N ASP A 9 -6.66 -25.83 9.43
CA ASP A 9 -7.78 -26.48 8.74
C ASP A 9 -8.76 -25.40 8.26
N LEU A 10 -9.10 -25.42 6.97
CA LEU A 10 -10.09 -24.49 6.43
C LEU A 10 -11.51 -25.03 6.71
N PRO A 11 -12.43 -24.19 7.20
CA PRO A 11 -13.82 -24.61 7.36
C PRO A 11 -14.43 -24.92 5.99
N PRO A 12 -15.32 -25.94 5.89
CA PRO A 12 -16.02 -26.24 4.65
C PRO A 12 -16.99 -25.10 4.29
N VAL A 13 -17.35 -24.99 3.01
CA VAL A 13 -18.42 -24.07 2.58
C VAL A 13 -19.71 -24.35 3.37
N PRO A 14 -20.29 -23.35 4.05
CA PRO A 14 -21.54 -23.52 4.77
C PRO A 14 -22.64 -24.05 3.85
N ALA A 15 -23.42 -25.02 4.32
CA ALA A 15 -24.42 -25.71 3.48
C ALA A 15 -25.44 -24.76 2.81
N HIS A 16 -25.74 -23.60 3.42
CA HIS A 16 -26.64 -22.59 2.84
C HIS A 16 -26.01 -21.73 1.72
N LEU A 17 -24.68 -21.78 1.59
CA LEU A 17 -23.91 -21.15 0.52
C LEU A 17 -23.46 -22.17 -0.55
N ALA A 18 -23.64 -23.46 -0.29
CA ALA A 18 -23.36 -24.51 -1.27
C ALA A 18 -24.15 -24.27 -2.56
N GLY A 19 -23.45 -24.28 -3.70
CA GLY A 19 -24.04 -24.03 -5.02
C GLY A 19 -24.21 -22.57 -5.41
N ARG A 20 -23.80 -21.60 -4.56
CA ARG A 20 -23.61 -20.21 -5.00
C ARG A 20 -22.44 -20.14 -5.98
N GLY A 21 -22.53 -19.25 -6.97
CA GLY A 21 -21.42 -19.02 -7.92
C GLY A 21 -20.14 -18.56 -7.23
N VAL A 22 -20.27 -17.74 -6.19
CA VAL A 22 -19.22 -17.43 -5.21
C VAL A 22 -19.83 -17.54 -3.82
N ALA A 23 -19.24 -18.38 -2.97
CA ALA A 23 -19.55 -18.43 -1.55
C ALA A 23 -18.59 -17.51 -0.78
N ALA A 24 -19.13 -16.68 0.11
CA ALA A 24 -18.31 -15.90 1.03
C ALA A 24 -18.94 -15.85 2.42
N TRP A 25 -18.12 -15.98 3.45
CA TRP A 25 -18.57 -15.97 4.84
C TRP A 25 -17.45 -15.60 5.80
N ARG A 26 -17.82 -15.14 6.98
CA ARG A 26 -16.90 -14.85 8.09
C ARG A 26 -17.00 -15.96 9.11
N GLU A 27 -15.90 -16.67 9.34
CA GLU A 27 -15.80 -17.75 10.31
C GLU A 27 -14.36 -17.81 10.82
N PRO A 28 -14.13 -17.65 12.13
CA PRO A 28 -12.78 -17.62 12.69
C PRO A 28 -12.08 -18.96 12.51
N VAL A 29 -10.75 -18.91 12.36
CA VAL A 29 -9.88 -20.10 12.31
C VAL A 29 -8.93 -20.09 13.49
N THR A 30 -8.63 -21.27 14.03
CA THR A 30 -7.60 -21.39 15.06
C THR A 30 -6.27 -21.70 14.39
N ILE A 31 -5.28 -20.84 14.59
CA ILE A 31 -3.91 -21.03 14.09
C ILE A 31 -2.97 -20.96 15.29
N ASP A 32 -2.08 -21.93 15.40
CA ASP A 32 -0.99 -21.82 16.36
C ASP A 32 -0.18 -20.55 16.07
N THR A 33 0.08 -19.78 17.13
CA THR A 33 0.62 -18.44 17.00
C THR A 33 1.72 -18.21 18.03
N TYR A 34 2.86 -17.71 17.57
CA TYR A 34 3.90 -17.13 18.42
C TYR A 34 3.60 -15.63 18.56
N LEU A 35 2.80 -15.25 19.56
CA LEU A 35 2.41 -13.84 19.72
C LEU A 35 3.63 -12.96 20.05
N PRO A 36 3.67 -11.70 19.57
CA PRO A 36 4.62 -10.71 20.07
C PRO A 36 4.50 -10.56 21.59
N ASP A 37 5.64 -10.47 22.28
CA ASP A 37 5.65 -10.06 23.70
C ASP A 37 5.16 -8.60 23.80
N PRO A 38 4.76 -8.11 24.99
CA PRO A 38 4.39 -6.70 25.17
C PRO A 38 5.47 -5.75 24.60
N ALA A 39 5.04 -4.71 23.89
CA ALA A 39 5.93 -3.70 23.32
C ALA A 39 6.74 -2.97 24.41
N ASP A 40 7.90 -2.41 24.03
CA ASP A 40 8.71 -1.62 24.96
C ASP A 40 7.87 -0.48 25.57
N ARG A 41 8.10 -0.19 26.85
CA ARG A 41 7.34 0.82 27.58
C ARG A 41 7.53 2.23 27.02
N TYR A 42 8.70 2.50 26.43
CA TYR A 42 9.12 3.79 25.91
C TYR A 42 9.02 3.84 24.39
N PRO A 43 8.79 5.04 23.81
CA PRO A 43 8.80 5.19 22.37
C PRO A 43 10.19 4.92 21.78
N ALA A 44 10.23 4.22 20.65
CA ALA A 44 11.45 4.01 19.88
C ALA A 44 11.61 5.10 18.79
N PHE A 45 12.75 5.78 18.79
CA PHE A 45 13.09 6.81 17.80
C PHE A 45 14.12 6.26 16.80
N LEU A 46 13.62 5.55 15.79
CA LEU A 46 14.42 4.78 14.83
C LEU A 46 14.56 5.46 13.46
N GLN A 47 14.52 6.81 13.39
CA GLN A 47 14.54 7.54 12.11
C GLN A 47 15.83 7.33 11.30
N ASN A 48 16.93 6.90 11.95
CA ASN A 48 18.20 6.61 11.28
C ASN A 48 18.40 5.11 11.00
N ARG A 49 17.48 4.23 11.41
CA ARG A 49 17.50 2.81 11.04
C ARG A 49 17.23 2.72 9.54
N VAL A 50 18.12 2.05 8.80
CA VAL A 50 17.84 1.75 7.39
C VAL A 50 16.83 0.62 7.33
N TYR A 51 15.72 0.86 6.66
CA TYR A 51 14.62 -0.07 6.48
C TYR A 51 14.26 -0.14 4.99
N GLN A 52 14.82 -1.16 4.32
CA GLN A 52 14.67 -1.38 2.87
C GLN A 52 14.97 -0.11 2.04
N GLY A 53 16.08 0.57 2.38
CA GLY A 53 16.55 1.80 1.74
C GLY A 53 15.87 3.09 2.22
N SER A 54 14.80 3.01 3.01
CA SER A 54 14.10 4.14 3.60
C SER A 54 14.32 4.23 5.11
N SER A 55 13.74 5.23 5.76
CA SER A 55 13.75 5.41 7.22
C SER A 55 12.92 4.31 7.91
N GLY A 56 13.52 3.71 8.93
CA GLY A 56 12.88 2.77 9.87
C GLY A 56 12.14 3.45 11.01
N GLN A 57 11.73 4.71 10.84
CA GLN A 57 10.90 5.43 11.79
C GLN A 57 9.65 4.61 12.15
N VAL A 58 9.43 4.43 13.45
CA VAL A 58 8.28 3.67 13.99
C VAL A 58 7.29 4.53 14.77
N TYR A 59 7.71 5.69 15.29
CA TYR A 59 6.80 6.62 15.98
C TYR A 59 5.63 7.03 15.05
N PRO A 60 4.36 6.92 15.49
CA PRO A 60 3.90 6.77 16.88
C PRO A 60 3.55 5.34 17.29
N LEU A 61 3.92 4.30 16.54
CA LEU A 61 3.63 2.92 16.93
C LEU A 61 4.54 2.45 18.09
N PRO A 62 4.03 1.63 19.01
CA PRO A 62 4.85 0.85 19.93
C PRO A 62 5.79 -0.08 19.17
N PHE A 63 6.98 -0.32 19.72
CA PHE A 63 7.96 -1.24 19.12
C PHE A 63 8.08 -2.52 19.95
N HIS A 64 7.96 -3.67 19.31
CA HIS A 64 8.14 -4.97 19.95
C HIS A 64 9.56 -5.48 19.72
N GLU A 65 10.27 -5.79 20.81
CA GLU A 65 11.64 -6.29 20.77
C GLU A 65 11.73 -7.82 20.82
N ARG A 66 10.61 -8.50 21.09
CA ARG A 66 10.59 -9.94 21.36
C ARG A 66 9.30 -10.57 20.85
N ILE A 67 9.44 -11.81 20.39
CA ILE A 67 8.35 -12.70 20.03
C ILE A 67 8.36 -13.86 21.02
N SER A 68 7.18 -14.33 21.42
CA SER A 68 7.06 -15.50 22.29
C SER A 68 7.86 -16.67 21.72
N PRO A 69 8.65 -17.40 22.53
CA PRO A 69 9.39 -18.58 22.07
C PRO A 69 8.50 -19.82 21.94
N THR A 70 7.24 -19.75 22.36
CA THR A 70 6.28 -20.86 22.33
C THR A 70 5.02 -20.45 21.61
N LYS A 71 4.54 -21.30 20.70
CA LYS A 71 3.24 -21.15 20.07
C LYS A 71 2.11 -21.52 21.02
N ALA A 72 0.95 -20.90 20.82
CA ALA A 72 -0.31 -21.30 21.43
C ALA A 72 -1.45 -21.19 20.41
N PRO A 73 -2.51 -22.01 20.53
CA PRO A 73 -3.69 -21.86 19.69
C PRO A 73 -4.29 -20.46 19.85
N HIS A 74 -4.48 -19.74 18.74
CA HIS A 74 -5.10 -18.42 18.72
C HIS A 74 -6.24 -18.41 17.71
N ALA A 75 -7.41 -17.93 18.12
CA ALA A 75 -8.55 -17.77 17.24
C ALA A 75 -8.43 -16.45 16.48
N TRP A 76 -8.20 -16.53 15.18
CA TRP A 76 -8.13 -15.39 14.28
C TRP A 76 -9.46 -15.21 13.56
N ASP A 77 -9.94 -13.97 13.51
CA ASP A 77 -11.03 -13.59 12.61
C ASP A 77 -10.62 -13.81 11.15
N ALA A 78 -11.47 -14.50 10.41
CA ALA A 78 -11.20 -14.86 9.03
C ALA A 78 -12.44 -14.72 8.15
N ILE A 79 -12.21 -14.24 6.92
CA ILE A 79 -13.22 -14.15 5.88
C ILE A 79 -12.79 -15.06 4.73
N HIS A 80 -13.69 -15.92 4.31
CA HIS A 80 -13.45 -16.93 3.28
C HIS A 80 -14.17 -16.55 2.00
N LEU A 81 -13.54 -16.76 0.84
CA LEU A 81 -14.20 -16.76 -0.47
C LEU A 81 -13.90 -18.04 -1.21
N GLU A 82 -14.88 -18.58 -1.92
CA GLU A 82 -14.70 -19.75 -2.77
C GLU A 82 -15.61 -19.73 -3.99
N ASN A 83 -15.06 -20.06 -5.14
CA ASN A 83 -15.83 -20.43 -6.34
C ASN A 83 -15.38 -21.81 -6.83
N SER A 84 -15.77 -22.19 -8.05
CA SER A 84 -15.45 -23.49 -8.63
C SER A 84 -13.95 -23.79 -8.79
N TRP A 85 -13.06 -22.78 -8.73
CA TRP A 85 -11.64 -22.92 -9.06
C TRP A 85 -10.69 -22.39 -7.98
N VAL A 86 -11.13 -21.45 -7.16
CA VAL A 86 -10.25 -20.74 -6.21
C VAL A 86 -10.88 -20.71 -4.84
N ARG A 87 -10.05 -20.99 -3.83
CA ARG A 87 -10.32 -20.82 -2.40
C ARG A 87 -9.40 -19.77 -1.81
N LEU A 88 -9.97 -18.75 -1.19
CA LEU A 88 -9.25 -17.67 -0.50
C LEU A 88 -9.62 -17.61 0.98
N MET A 89 -8.66 -17.22 1.81
CA MET A 89 -8.89 -16.82 3.20
C MET A 89 -8.17 -15.50 3.48
N ILE A 90 -8.90 -14.52 4.00
CA ILE A 90 -8.41 -13.19 4.39
C ILE A 90 -8.41 -13.11 5.92
N LEU A 91 -7.38 -12.47 6.48
CA LEU A 91 -7.25 -12.22 7.93
C LEU A 91 -7.33 -10.71 8.22
N PRO A 92 -8.53 -10.17 8.55
CA PRO A 92 -8.69 -8.75 8.89
C PRO A 92 -7.81 -8.29 10.05
N GLN A 93 -7.57 -9.14 11.04
CA GLN A 93 -6.75 -8.81 12.20
C GLN A 93 -5.24 -8.69 11.92
N LEU A 94 -4.80 -9.08 10.71
CA LEU A 94 -3.39 -9.04 10.27
C LEU A 94 -3.28 -8.22 8.97
N GLY A 95 -3.67 -6.95 9.04
CA GLY A 95 -3.59 -6.00 7.94
C GLY A 95 -4.53 -6.30 6.77
N GLY A 96 -5.53 -7.18 6.93
CA GLY A 96 -6.45 -7.58 5.86
C GLY A 96 -5.78 -8.40 4.76
N ARG A 97 -4.71 -9.12 5.08
CA ARG A 97 -3.94 -9.90 4.11
C ARG A 97 -4.70 -11.10 3.58
N ILE A 98 -4.40 -11.52 2.36
CA ILE A 98 -4.76 -12.87 1.89
C ILE A 98 -3.80 -13.83 2.59
N HIS A 99 -4.30 -14.78 3.36
CA HIS A 99 -3.47 -15.78 4.05
C HIS A 99 -3.39 -17.09 3.27
N VAL A 100 -4.48 -17.47 2.58
CA VAL A 100 -4.54 -18.67 1.73
C VAL A 100 -5.04 -18.29 0.35
N GLY A 101 -4.38 -18.82 -0.68
CA GLY A 101 -4.85 -18.85 -2.07
C GLY A 101 -4.59 -20.22 -2.67
N MET A 102 -5.65 -21.00 -2.84
CA MET A 102 -5.58 -22.39 -3.28
C MET A 102 -6.41 -22.61 -4.55
N ASP A 103 -5.83 -23.32 -5.50
CA ASP A 103 -6.49 -23.84 -6.69
C ASP A 103 -7.27 -25.10 -6.30
N THR A 104 -8.60 -25.03 -6.36
CA THR A 104 -9.47 -26.15 -5.95
C THR A 104 -9.49 -27.27 -6.98
N THR A 105 -9.00 -27.04 -8.20
CA THR A 105 -8.99 -28.07 -9.27
C THR A 105 -7.93 -29.15 -9.04
N ASN A 106 -6.86 -28.83 -8.31
CA ASN A 106 -5.74 -29.74 -8.04
C ASN A 106 -5.24 -29.70 -6.58
N GLY A 107 -5.79 -28.81 -5.73
CA GLY A 107 -5.40 -28.63 -4.33
C GLY A 107 -4.06 -27.92 -4.14
N TYR A 108 -3.56 -27.20 -5.15
CA TYR A 108 -2.28 -26.49 -5.09
C TYR A 108 -2.45 -25.11 -4.44
N ASP A 109 -1.71 -24.85 -3.36
CA ASP A 109 -1.58 -23.53 -2.74
C ASP A 109 -0.64 -22.66 -3.61
N PHE A 110 -1.21 -21.87 -4.52
CA PHE A 110 -0.43 -20.99 -5.40
C PHE A 110 0.09 -19.74 -4.66
N PHE A 111 -0.51 -19.39 -3.52
CA PHE A 111 0.11 -18.52 -2.52
C PHE A 111 0.61 -19.37 -1.35
N TYR A 112 1.80 -19.07 -0.84
CA TYR A 112 2.44 -19.80 0.26
C TYR A 112 1.55 -19.80 1.51
N ARG A 113 0.95 -20.95 1.80
CA ARG A 113 0.18 -21.19 3.01
C ARG A 113 1.13 -21.50 4.16
N ASN A 114 1.16 -20.60 5.14
CA ASN A 114 1.86 -20.81 6.39
C ASN A 114 0.86 -21.37 7.41
N ASN A 115 1.07 -22.59 7.90
CA ASN A 115 0.18 -23.26 8.85
C ASN A 115 0.38 -22.76 10.30
N VAL A 116 1.29 -21.81 10.52
CA VAL A 116 1.56 -21.17 11.81
C VAL A 116 1.67 -19.64 11.62
N ILE A 117 1.21 -18.87 12.61
CA ILE A 117 1.50 -17.43 12.67
C ILE A 117 2.77 -17.24 13.52
N LYS A 118 3.91 -17.19 12.84
CA LYS A 118 5.24 -17.04 13.47
C LYS A 118 5.91 -15.75 13.02
N PRO A 119 5.63 -14.61 13.69
CA PRO A 119 6.25 -13.35 13.33
C PRO A 119 7.75 -13.34 13.66
N ALA A 120 8.53 -12.66 12.84
CA ALA A 120 9.92 -12.33 13.11
C ALA A 120 10.11 -10.82 13.24
N LEU A 121 11.23 -10.39 13.83
CA LEU A 121 11.58 -8.98 14.02
C LEU A 121 12.07 -8.28 12.73
N VAL A 122 11.33 -8.49 11.64
CA VAL A 122 11.58 -7.91 10.32
C VAL A 122 10.77 -6.64 10.14
N GLY A 123 9.56 -6.57 10.67
CA GLY A 123 8.61 -5.47 10.46
C GLY A 123 9.08 -4.13 11.03
N LEU A 124 8.40 -3.06 10.60
CA LEU A 124 8.72 -1.70 11.03
C LEU A 124 8.54 -1.55 12.54
N ALA A 125 7.43 -2.06 13.08
CA ALA A 125 7.11 -2.09 14.51
C ALA A 125 7.68 -3.31 15.26
N GLY A 126 8.49 -4.15 14.59
CA GLY A 126 8.98 -5.43 15.12
C GLY A 126 8.36 -6.60 14.36
N PRO A 127 7.13 -7.04 14.69
CA PRO A 127 6.58 -8.27 14.15
C PRO A 127 6.22 -8.13 12.66
N TRP A 128 6.65 -9.10 11.87
CA TRP A 128 6.25 -9.29 10.49
C TRP A 128 6.10 -10.77 10.17
N LEU A 129 5.22 -11.10 9.23
CA LEU A 129 4.73 -12.44 8.96
C LEU A 129 4.94 -12.83 7.49
N SER A 130 5.56 -13.98 7.24
CA SER A 130 5.62 -14.60 5.91
C SER A 130 4.27 -15.20 5.50
N GLY A 131 4.12 -15.56 4.22
CA GLY A 131 2.95 -16.25 3.69
C GLY A 131 1.89 -15.37 3.05
N GLY A 132 1.08 -15.99 2.20
CA GLY A 132 -0.04 -15.37 1.52
C GLY A 132 0.35 -14.14 0.69
N VAL A 133 -0.47 -13.09 0.77
CA VAL A 133 -0.23 -11.79 0.12
C VAL A 133 -0.33 -10.66 1.15
N GLU A 134 0.79 -10.02 1.46
CA GLU A 134 0.81 -8.78 2.25
C GLU A 134 0.62 -7.57 1.32
N LEU A 135 -0.31 -6.69 1.68
CA LEU A 135 -0.57 -5.45 0.93
C LEU A 135 0.16 -4.30 1.62
N ASN A 136 1.29 -3.90 1.05
CA ASN A 136 2.21 -2.95 1.66
C ASN A 136 1.87 -1.52 1.29
N TRP A 137 1.37 -0.77 2.27
CA TRP A 137 1.09 0.66 2.16
C TRP A 137 1.07 1.33 3.56
N PRO A 138 1.30 2.65 3.67
CA PRO A 138 1.92 3.52 2.67
C PRO A 138 3.44 3.31 2.59
N GLN A 139 3.97 2.27 3.22
CA GLN A 139 5.39 1.90 3.25
C GLN A 139 5.52 0.37 3.24
N HIS A 140 6.68 -0.13 2.80
CA HIS A 140 7.01 -1.55 2.79
C HIS A 140 8.13 -1.87 3.81
N HIS A 141 8.05 -2.94 4.61
CA HIS A 141 6.79 -3.67 4.89
C HIS A 141 5.79 -2.77 5.63
N ARG A 142 4.50 -3.11 5.51
CA ARG A 142 3.37 -2.33 6.04
C ARG A 142 3.56 -2.00 7.52
N PRO A 143 3.41 -0.74 7.96
CA PRO A 143 3.46 -0.37 9.38
C PRO A 143 2.40 -1.09 10.22
N ALA A 144 1.20 -1.25 9.66
CA ALA A 144 0.03 -1.91 10.23
C ALA A 144 -0.08 -3.41 9.89
N THR A 145 1.03 -4.10 9.56
CA THR A 145 1.00 -5.54 9.16
C THR A 145 0.38 -6.45 10.24
N PHE A 146 0.57 -6.09 11.51
CA PHE A 146 0.03 -6.81 12.68
C PHE A 146 -1.12 -6.05 13.37
N LEU A 147 -1.73 -5.08 12.68
CA LEU A 147 -2.89 -4.33 13.19
C LEU A 147 -4.17 -4.75 12.47
N PRO A 148 -5.33 -4.68 13.14
CA PRO A 148 -6.59 -5.01 12.51
C PRO A 148 -7.01 -3.93 11.51
N VAL A 149 -7.70 -4.38 10.46
CA VAL A 149 -8.47 -3.53 9.55
C VAL A 149 -9.96 -3.79 9.72
N GLU A 150 -10.78 -2.82 9.38
CA GLU A 150 -12.21 -3.03 9.20
C GLU A 150 -12.45 -3.89 7.97
N ALA A 151 -13.48 -4.74 7.99
CA ALA A 151 -13.83 -5.54 6.83
C ALA A 151 -15.34 -5.74 6.65
N THR A 152 -15.78 -5.79 5.39
CA THR A 152 -17.16 -6.09 5.00
C THR A 152 -17.22 -6.95 3.74
N ILE A 153 -18.28 -7.74 3.61
CA ILE A 153 -18.56 -8.56 2.42
C ILE A 153 -19.63 -7.85 1.59
N GLU A 154 -19.32 -7.55 0.34
CA GLU A 154 -20.24 -6.99 -0.65
C GLU A 154 -20.62 -8.05 -1.68
N HIS A 155 -21.92 -8.21 -1.93
CA HIS A 155 -22.44 -9.06 -3.00
C HIS A 155 -22.90 -8.19 -4.18
N GLU A 156 -22.30 -8.40 -5.35
CA GLU A 156 -22.56 -7.61 -6.55
C GLU A 156 -23.71 -8.21 -7.40
N PRO A 157 -24.41 -7.40 -8.22
CA PRO A 157 -25.54 -7.88 -9.02
C PRO A 157 -25.20 -8.99 -10.03
N ASP A 158 -23.94 -9.06 -10.48
CA ASP A 158 -23.44 -10.10 -11.40
C ASP A 158 -23.09 -11.42 -10.69
N GLY A 159 -23.30 -11.50 -9.38
CA GLY A 159 -22.97 -12.65 -8.55
C GLY A 159 -21.51 -12.68 -8.07
N ALA A 160 -20.70 -11.68 -8.43
CA ALA A 160 -19.39 -11.51 -7.83
C ALA A 160 -19.50 -11.12 -6.35
N VAL A 161 -18.43 -11.38 -5.61
CA VAL A 161 -18.32 -10.99 -4.21
C VAL A 161 -16.99 -10.29 -4.00
N THR A 162 -17.03 -9.16 -3.29
CA THR A 162 -15.85 -8.40 -2.89
C THR A 162 -15.76 -8.36 -1.37
N VAL A 163 -14.61 -8.76 -0.83
CA VAL A 163 -14.27 -8.56 0.59
C VAL A 163 -13.44 -7.31 0.69
N TRP A 164 -14.06 -6.25 1.20
CA TRP A 164 -13.41 -4.96 1.43
C TRP A 164 -12.73 -4.94 2.79
N CYS A 165 -11.55 -4.35 2.84
CA CYS A 165 -10.74 -4.09 4.02
C CYS A 165 -10.32 -2.61 4.02
N SER A 166 -10.36 -1.93 5.17
CA SER A 166 -9.93 -0.53 5.26
C SER A 166 -9.39 -0.13 6.64
N ASP A 167 -8.49 0.85 6.64
CA ASP A 167 -7.90 1.46 7.82
C ASP A 167 -7.36 2.87 7.52
N HIS A 168 -7.09 3.63 8.59
CA HIS A 168 -6.25 4.82 8.53
C HIS A 168 -4.80 4.45 8.86
N ASP A 169 -3.84 4.83 8.02
CA ASP A 169 -2.45 4.52 8.26
C ASP A 169 -1.95 5.18 9.55
N PRO A 170 -1.12 4.50 10.35
CA PRO A 170 -0.76 4.98 11.67
C PRO A 170 0.18 6.20 11.69
N PHE A 171 0.75 6.58 10.54
CA PHE A 171 1.70 7.68 10.44
C PHE A 171 1.06 8.98 9.97
N ALA A 172 0.58 8.99 8.73
CA ALA A 172 0.04 10.16 8.09
C ALA A 172 -1.48 10.28 8.28
N ARG A 173 -2.15 9.22 8.75
CA ARG A 173 -3.61 9.14 8.86
C ARG A 173 -4.31 9.23 7.51
N MET A 174 -3.60 8.96 6.40
CA MET A 174 -4.20 8.66 5.10
C MET A 174 -5.08 7.41 5.21
N LYS A 175 -6.07 7.26 4.33
CA LYS A 175 -6.95 6.09 4.32
C LYS A 175 -6.58 5.14 3.19
N GLY A 176 -6.47 3.87 3.52
CA GLY A 176 -6.26 2.78 2.57
C GLY A 176 -7.47 1.88 2.58
N MET A 177 -7.88 1.45 1.39
CA MET A 177 -8.94 0.47 1.24
C MET A 177 -8.56 -0.50 0.13
N HIS A 178 -8.72 -1.79 0.39
CA HIS A 178 -8.48 -2.83 -0.59
C HIS A 178 -9.61 -3.85 -0.60
N GLY A 179 -10.01 -4.30 -1.78
CA GLY A 179 -11.07 -5.26 -2.02
C GLY A 179 -10.54 -6.49 -2.72
N ILE A 180 -10.81 -7.67 -2.18
CA ILE A 180 -10.52 -8.95 -2.83
C ILE A 180 -11.79 -9.47 -3.46
N ARG A 181 -11.83 -9.48 -4.80
CA ARG A 181 -13.02 -9.82 -5.57
C ARG A 181 -12.86 -11.12 -6.33
N LEU A 182 -13.91 -11.94 -6.28
CA LEU A 182 -14.04 -13.19 -7.01
C LEU A 182 -15.35 -13.21 -7.81
N ARG A 183 -15.33 -13.76 -9.03
CA ARG A 183 -16.49 -13.90 -9.91
C ARG A 183 -16.93 -15.37 -10.02
N PRO A 184 -18.21 -15.65 -10.33
CA PRO A 184 -18.70 -17.02 -10.50
C PRO A 184 -18.05 -17.80 -11.65
N ASP A 185 -17.59 -17.09 -12.68
CA ASP A 185 -17.36 -17.64 -14.02
C ASP A 185 -15.88 -17.53 -14.48
N THR A 186 -14.96 -17.15 -13.58
CA THR A 186 -13.52 -17.13 -13.81
C THR A 186 -12.71 -17.50 -12.56
N SER A 187 -11.50 -18.02 -12.76
CA SER A 187 -10.49 -18.23 -11.71
C SER A 187 -9.69 -16.96 -11.35
N VAL A 188 -9.94 -15.83 -12.03
CA VAL A 188 -9.25 -14.56 -11.75
C VAL A 188 -9.67 -13.97 -10.41
N ILE A 189 -8.66 -13.71 -9.59
CA ILE A 189 -8.74 -12.91 -8.37
C ILE A 189 -8.43 -11.46 -8.76
N GLU A 190 -9.28 -10.53 -8.38
CA GLU A 190 -9.08 -9.10 -8.57
C GLU A 190 -8.85 -8.43 -7.22
N LEU A 191 -7.70 -7.78 -7.05
CA LEU A 191 -7.47 -6.80 -5.99
C LEU A 191 -7.81 -5.42 -6.51
N ARG A 192 -8.74 -4.75 -5.83
CA ARG A 192 -9.07 -3.34 -6.04
C ARG A 192 -8.49 -2.53 -4.91
N ALA A 193 -7.76 -1.45 -5.20
CA ALA A 193 -7.23 -0.57 -4.18
C ALA A 193 -7.74 0.86 -4.35
N ARG A 194 -7.90 1.55 -3.22
CA ARG A 194 -8.25 2.97 -3.11
C ARG A 194 -7.39 3.58 -2.01
N LEU A 195 -6.53 4.52 -2.39
CA LEU A 195 -5.63 5.24 -1.49
C LEU A 195 -6.03 6.70 -1.46
N PHE A 196 -6.38 7.21 -0.29
CA PHE A 196 -6.94 8.55 -0.12
C PHE A 196 -6.12 9.38 0.87
N ASN A 197 -5.61 10.52 0.40
CA ASN A 197 -4.96 11.47 1.29
C ASN A 197 -5.99 12.42 1.91
N ARG A 198 -6.45 12.05 3.10
CA ARG A 198 -7.36 12.84 3.93
C ARG A 198 -6.70 13.99 4.71
N THR A 199 -5.39 14.16 4.57
CA THR A 199 -4.64 15.24 5.22
C THR A 199 -4.66 16.51 4.38
N ASP A 200 -4.28 17.62 5.00
CA ASP A 200 -4.13 18.92 4.36
C ASP A 200 -2.74 19.12 3.71
N GLU A 201 -1.87 18.11 3.80
CA GLU A 201 -0.49 18.14 3.33
C GLU A 201 -0.27 17.16 2.18
N VAL A 202 0.63 17.49 1.24
CA VAL A 202 1.12 16.49 0.28
C VAL A 202 1.83 15.37 1.04
N GLN A 203 1.42 14.13 0.79
CA GLN A 203 2.00 12.93 1.39
C GLN A 203 2.76 12.11 0.35
N THR A 204 3.62 11.22 0.83
CA THR A 204 4.25 10.19 0.00
C THR A 204 3.77 8.81 0.41
N PHE A 205 3.63 7.91 -0.57
CA PHE A 205 3.24 6.53 -0.33
C PHE A 205 4.00 5.58 -1.26
N LEU A 206 4.07 4.33 -0.85
CA LEU A 206 4.56 3.22 -1.63
C LEU A 206 3.48 2.13 -1.61
N TRP A 207 3.27 1.45 -2.74
CA TRP A 207 2.40 0.28 -2.84
C TRP A 207 3.13 -0.92 -3.43
N TRP A 208 3.07 -2.04 -2.72
CA TRP A 208 3.48 -3.36 -3.24
C TRP A 208 2.53 -4.45 -2.72
N ALA A 209 1.98 -5.25 -3.62
CA ALA A 209 1.41 -6.55 -3.26
C ALA A 209 2.56 -7.56 -3.15
N ASN A 210 2.92 -7.94 -1.92
CA ASN A 210 3.97 -8.91 -1.64
C ASN A 210 3.38 -10.32 -1.56
N VAL A 211 3.46 -11.07 -2.67
CA VAL A 211 2.96 -12.44 -2.77
C VAL A 211 4.05 -13.42 -2.40
N ALA A 212 3.84 -14.22 -1.37
CA ALA A 212 4.72 -15.34 -1.05
C ALA A 212 4.32 -16.58 -1.85
N ALA A 213 5.30 -17.32 -2.38
CA ALA A 213 5.11 -18.61 -3.04
C ALA A 213 6.05 -19.66 -2.45
N ALA A 214 5.53 -20.86 -2.17
CA ALA A 214 6.33 -21.98 -1.68
C ALA A 214 7.38 -22.37 -2.74
N VAL A 215 8.62 -22.65 -2.33
CA VAL A 215 9.67 -23.02 -3.29
C VAL A 215 10.41 -24.29 -2.92
N ASN A 216 11.06 -24.86 -3.92
CA ASN A 216 11.92 -26.03 -3.86
C ASN A 216 12.91 -25.95 -5.03
N ASP A 217 13.69 -27.00 -5.24
CA ASP A 217 14.69 -27.01 -6.31
C ASP A 217 14.08 -26.98 -7.72
N ASP A 218 12.80 -27.35 -7.87
CA ASP A 218 12.02 -27.36 -9.11
C ASP A 218 11.15 -26.10 -9.29
N TYR A 219 11.29 -25.09 -8.43
CA TYR A 219 10.54 -23.84 -8.54
C TYR A 219 11.27 -22.79 -9.39
N GLN A 220 10.55 -22.26 -10.37
CA GLN A 220 11.02 -21.23 -11.29
C GLN A 220 10.13 -20.00 -11.24
N SER A 221 10.69 -18.85 -10.90
CA SER A 221 10.07 -17.56 -11.18
C SER A 221 10.17 -17.22 -12.66
N PHE A 222 9.21 -16.51 -13.21
CA PHE A 222 9.32 -16.01 -14.58
C PHE A 222 8.87 -14.56 -14.67
N PHE A 223 9.62 -13.81 -15.46
CA PHE A 223 9.28 -12.48 -15.92
C PHE A 223 8.99 -12.52 -17.42
N PRO A 224 8.41 -11.45 -17.98
CA PRO A 224 8.23 -11.34 -19.42
C PRO A 224 9.52 -11.54 -20.19
N THR A 225 9.41 -12.07 -21.41
CA THR A 225 10.60 -12.46 -22.20
C THR A 225 11.40 -11.27 -22.71
N ASP A 226 10.88 -10.04 -22.61
CA ASP A 226 11.59 -8.80 -22.93
C ASP A 226 12.41 -8.25 -21.75
N VAL A 227 12.38 -8.91 -20.59
CA VAL A 227 13.23 -8.58 -19.45
C VAL A 227 14.62 -9.14 -19.66
N HIS A 228 15.58 -8.24 -19.93
CA HIS A 228 17.00 -8.57 -20.10
C HIS A 228 17.88 -8.12 -18.93
N ALA A 229 17.29 -7.39 -17.99
CA ALA A 229 18.00 -6.69 -16.92
C ALA A 229 17.14 -6.59 -15.66
N VAL A 230 17.80 -6.75 -14.52
CA VAL A 230 17.17 -6.55 -13.21
C VAL A 230 18.07 -5.74 -12.28
N ALA A 231 17.46 -5.02 -11.35
CA ALA A 231 18.15 -4.18 -10.37
C ALA A 231 17.85 -4.57 -8.92
N ASP A 232 18.78 -4.25 -8.02
CA ASP A 232 18.58 -4.28 -6.57
C ASP A 232 17.72 -3.09 -6.08
N HIS A 233 17.35 -3.13 -4.81
CA HIS A 233 16.88 -2.00 -4.01
C HIS A 233 17.70 -0.73 -4.26
N ALA A 234 16.99 0.37 -4.47
CA ALA A 234 17.51 1.68 -4.85
C ALA A 234 18.39 1.64 -6.11
N LYS A 235 18.23 0.62 -6.98
CA LYS A 235 19.03 0.40 -8.19
C LYS A 235 20.55 0.38 -7.93
N ARG A 236 20.98 -0.06 -6.74
CA ARG A 236 22.41 -0.04 -6.31
C ARG A 236 23.30 -1.02 -7.05
N ALA A 237 22.72 -2.10 -7.56
CA ALA A 237 23.40 -3.12 -8.35
C ALA A 237 22.46 -3.58 -9.46
N VAL A 238 23.02 -3.97 -10.61
CA VAL A 238 22.26 -4.36 -11.80
C VAL A 238 22.95 -5.52 -12.49
N THR A 239 22.21 -6.52 -12.97
CA THR A 239 22.74 -7.67 -13.74
C THR A 239 21.75 -8.12 -14.82
N ALA A 240 22.22 -8.92 -15.78
CA ALA A 240 21.38 -9.54 -16.78
C ALA A 240 20.39 -10.57 -16.19
N PHE A 241 19.25 -10.74 -16.86
CA PHE A 241 18.23 -11.73 -16.51
C PHE A 241 17.82 -12.53 -17.77
N PRO A 242 17.52 -13.83 -17.65
CA PRO A 242 17.54 -14.65 -16.43
C PRO A 242 18.93 -15.15 -16.02
N ALA A 243 19.92 -15.10 -16.91
CA ALA A 243 21.30 -15.51 -16.63
C ALA A 243 22.13 -14.30 -16.19
N ALA A 244 22.57 -14.29 -14.94
CA ALA A 244 23.37 -13.20 -14.39
C ALA A 244 24.79 -13.23 -14.99
N ASP A 245 25.17 -12.11 -15.62
CA ASP A 245 26.39 -11.95 -16.41
C ASP A 245 27.57 -11.39 -15.61
N ARG A 246 27.38 -11.12 -14.32
CA ARG A 246 28.38 -10.50 -13.44
C ARG A 246 28.10 -10.82 -11.96
N PRO A 247 29.01 -10.44 -11.04
CA PRO A 247 28.75 -10.57 -9.61
C PRO A 247 27.50 -9.80 -9.17
N TYR A 248 26.62 -10.48 -8.45
CA TYR A 248 25.39 -9.91 -7.91
C TYR A 248 25.18 -10.41 -6.48
N TYR A 249 24.94 -9.50 -5.53
CA TYR A 249 24.85 -9.84 -4.10
C TYR A 249 26.08 -10.61 -3.55
N GLY A 250 27.27 -10.30 -4.08
CA GLY A 250 28.52 -10.94 -3.68
C GLY A 250 28.73 -12.36 -4.22
N ILE A 251 27.84 -12.86 -5.09
CA ILE A 251 27.96 -14.15 -5.76
C ILE A 251 28.38 -13.93 -7.21
N ASP A 252 29.47 -14.59 -7.63
CA ASP A 252 29.94 -14.60 -9.01
C ASP A 252 29.17 -15.67 -9.83
N TYR A 253 27.96 -15.32 -10.26
CA TYR A 253 27.07 -16.21 -11.01
C TYR A 253 27.68 -16.79 -12.30
N PRO A 254 28.40 -16.02 -13.15
CA PRO A 254 29.04 -16.59 -14.34
C PRO A 254 29.93 -17.80 -14.07
N THR A 255 30.64 -17.82 -12.92
CA THR A 255 31.51 -18.94 -12.56
C THR A 255 30.77 -20.19 -12.07
N ARG A 256 29.47 -20.07 -11.75
CA ARG A 256 28.63 -21.18 -11.29
C ARG A 256 28.09 -22.02 -12.44
N LYS A 257 28.14 -21.50 -13.67
CA LYS A 257 27.79 -22.25 -14.87
C LYS A 257 28.94 -23.19 -15.24
N ASP A 258 28.75 -24.48 -14.99
CA ASP A 258 29.72 -25.52 -15.30
C ASP A 258 29.05 -26.75 -15.94
N ALA A 259 29.83 -27.80 -16.21
CA ALA A 259 29.31 -29.01 -16.85
C ALA A 259 28.29 -29.79 -15.98
N GLN A 260 28.31 -29.60 -14.65
CA GLN A 260 27.37 -30.22 -13.72
C GLN A 260 26.14 -29.33 -13.47
N HIS A 261 26.30 -28.01 -13.59
CA HIS A 261 25.28 -27.00 -13.40
C HIS A 261 25.25 -26.06 -14.62
N PRO A 262 24.74 -26.51 -15.78
CA PRO A 262 24.75 -25.74 -17.02
C PRO A 262 23.89 -24.47 -16.96
N ASP A 263 23.06 -24.35 -15.92
CA ASP A 263 22.18 -23.24 -15.59
C ASP A 263 22.55 -22.56 -14.27
N GLY A 264 23.74 -22.80 -13.71
CA GLY A 264 24.13 -22.27 -12.38
C GLY A 264 24.19 -20.74 -12.29
N ASP A 265 24.19 -20.05 -13.44
CA ASP A 265 24.10 -18.59 -13.59
C ASP A 265 22.65 -18.06 -13.68
N ARG A 266 21.66 -18.93 -13.80
CA ARG A 266 20.24 -18.58 -13.91
C ARG A 266 19.67 -18.22 -12.55
N ILE A 267 19.32 -16.95 -12.36
CA ILE A 267 18.76 -16.42 -11.10
C ILE A 267 17.24 -16.53 -11.01
N ASP A 268 16.57 -17.01 -12.04
CA ASP A 268 15.12 -17.24 -12.03
C ASP A 268 14.73 -18.60 -11.40
N TRP A 269 15.71 -19.43 -11.05
CA TRP A 269 15.57 -20.69 -10.33
C TRP A 269 16.02 -20.55 -8.88
N TYR A 270 15.15 -20.92 -7.92
CA TYR A 270 15.45 -20.81 -6.49
C TYR A 270 16.73 -21.56 -6.08
N ARG A 271 16.94 -22.77 -6.63
CA ARG A 271 18.11 -23.61 -6.34
C ARG A 271 19.47 -22.93 -6.58
N ASN A 272 19.50 -21.91 -7.44
CA ASN A 272 20.74 -21.24 -7.83
C ASN A 272 21.06 -20.02 -6.97
N ILE A 273 20.17 -19.60 -6.07
CA ILE A 273 20.29 -18.36 -5.29
C ILE A 273 20.69 -18.70 -3.83
N PRO A 274 21.98 -18.68 -3.46
CA PRO A 274 22.41 -19.13 -2.13
C PRO A 274 22.29 -18.09 -1.01
N VAL A 275 22.06 -16.81 -1.34
CA VAL A 275 22.08 -15.69 -0.40
C VAL A 275 20.82 -14.83 -0.54
N PRO A 276 20.47 -14.02 0.48
CA PRO A 276 19.35 -13.09 0.37
C PRO A 276 19.53 -12.19 -0.83
N THR A 277 18.57 -12.21 -1.75
CA THR A 277 18.70 -11.55 -3.04
C THR A 277 17.36 -10.92 -3.41
N SER A 278 17.41 -9.64 -3.77
CA SER A 278 16.32 -8.96 -4.47
C SER A 278 16.66 -8.77 -5.92
N TYR A 279 15.66 -8.80 -6.79
CA TYR A 279 15.79 -8.20 -8.10
C TYR A 279 14.44 -7.72 -8.64
N MET A 280 14.43 -6.53 -9.23
CA MET A 280 13.27 -5.89 -9.85
C MET A 280 13.46 -5.80 -11.36
N CYS A 281 12.42 -6.10 -12.14
CA CYS A 281 12.42 -5.98 -13.59
C CYS A 281 12.68 -4.55 -14.03
N LEU A 282 13.44 -4.38 -15.11
CA LEU A 282 13.67 -3.09 -15.75
C LEU A 282 13.18 -3.12 -17.19
N GLY A 283 12.37 -2.12 -17.57
CA GLY A 283 12.08 -1.81 -18.99
C GLY A 283 11.08 -2.71 -19.72
N THR A 284 10.45 -3.69 -19.05
CA THR A 284 9.40 -4.54 -19.65
C THR A 284 8.23 -3.70 -20.18
N GLN A 285 7.68 -4.12 -21.32
CA GLN A 285 6.42 -3.60 -21.89
C GLN A 285 5.24 -4.56 -21.67
N ASP A 286 5.48 -5.72 -21.06
CA ASP A 286 4.45 -6.70 -20.73
C ASP A 286 3.90 -6.52 -19.30
N ASP A 287 2.64 -6.93 -19.14
CA ASP A 287 1.80 -6.70 -17.97
C ASP A 287 1.84 -7.82 -16.92
N PHE A 288 2.59 -8.90 -17.18
CA PHE A 288 2.50 -10.13 -16.38
C PHE A 288 3.83 -10.55 -15.76
N PHE A 289 3.77 -11.41 -14.75
CA PHE A 289 4.87 -12.25 -14.27
C PHE A 289 4.30 -13.37 -13.38
N GLY A 290 5.15 -14.25 -12.84
CA GLY A 290 4.66 -15.25 -11.90
C GLY A 290 5.71 -16.25 -11.47
N GLY A 291 5.24 -17.39 -10.98
CA GLY A 291 6.09 -18.51 -10.61
C GLY A 291 5.43 -19.84 -10.89
N TYR A 292 6.27 -20.84 -11.13
CA TYR A 292 5.87 -22.16 -11.58
C TYR A 292 6.70 -23.24 -10.86
N ASP A 293 6.01 -24.18 -10.23
CA ASP A 293 6.59 -25.39 -9.66
C ASP A 293 6.52 -26.50 -10.71
N HIS A 294 7.68 -26.89 -11.24
CA HIS A 294 7.77 -27.94 -12.26
C HIS A 294 7.44 -29.33 -11.70
N GLY A 295 7.76 -29.60 -10.44
CA GLY A 295 7.46 -30.87 -9.77
C GLY A 295 5.96 -31.06 -9.51
N ARG A 296 5.24 -29.97 -9.24
CA ARG A 296 3.78 -29.94 -9.10
C ARG A 296 3.04 -29.70 -10.41
N ARG A 297 3.76 -29.22 -11.44
CA ARG A 297 3.21 -28.78 -12.74
C ARG A 297 2.13 -27.72 -12.58
N ALA A 298 2.31 -26.81 -11.63
CA ALA A 298 1.34 -25.78 -11.28
C ALA A 298 2.04 -24.48 -10.88
N GLY A 299 1.35 -23.36 -10.99
CA GLY A 299 1.87 -22.05 -10.67
C GLY A 299 0.79 -20.99 -10.67
N PHE A 300 1.18 -19.73 -10.79
CA PHE A 300 0.25 -18.63 -11.00
C PHE A 300 0.85 -17.55 -11.89
N VAL A 301 -0.04 -16.73 -12.44
CA VAL A 301 0.28 -15.49 -13.10
C VAL A 301 -0.25 -14.34 -12.25
N HIS A 302 0.56 -13.30 -12.07
CA HIS A 302 0.11 -11.95 -11.78
C HIS A 302 -0.03 -11.17 -13.09
N TRP A 303 -1.07 -10.35 -13.19
CA TRP A 303 -1.28 -9.42 -14.31
C TRP A 303 -1.72 -8.05 -13.79
N ALA A 304 -1.15 -6.97 -14.33
CA ALA A 304 -1.63 -5.61 -14.17
C ALA A 304 -1.05 -4.70 -15.26
N ASP A 305 -1.81 -3.69 -15.71
CA ASP A 305 -1.36 -2.69 -16.68
C ASP A 305 -0.04 -2.03 -16.22
N HIS A 306 1.04 -2.27 -16.95
CA HIS A 306 2.38 -1.78 -16.63
C HIS A 306 2.50 -0.25 -16.62
N LEU A 307 1.56 0.48 -17.24
CA LEU A 307 1.53 1.95 -17.18
C LEU A 307 1.16 2.47 -15.78
N VAL A 308 0.45 1.66 -15.00
CA VAL A 308 0.06 1.95 -13.61
C VAL A 308 0.86 1.09 -12.63
N ALA A 309 1.11 -0.17 -12.96
CA ALA A 309 1.77 -1.17 -12.14
C ALA A 309 3.07 -1.70 -12.79
N PRO A 310 4.10 -0.85 -13.00
CA PRO A 310 5.33 -1.27 -13.67
C PRO A 310 6.18 -2.22 -12.84
N GLY A 311 6.08 -2.15 -11.50
CA GLY A 311 6.93 -2.90 -10.59
C GLY A 311 6.67 -4.40 -10.63
N LYS A 312 7.71 -5.18 -10.95
CA LYS A 312 7.72 -6.64 -10.88
C LYS A 312 9.02 -7.05 -10.18
N LYS A 313 8.91 -7.79 -9.08
CA LYS A 313 10.05 -8.05 -8.19
C LYS A 313 10.05 -9.49 -7.73
N GLN A 314 11.25 -10.04 -7.55
CA GLN A 314 11.47 -11.17 -6.67
C GLN A 314 12.32 -10.78 -5.46
N TRP A 315 12.00 -11.36 -4.31
CA TRP A 315 12.88 -11.47 -3.16
C TRP A 315 12.96 -12.90 -2.64
N THR A 316 14.12 -13.30 -2.13
CA THR A 316 14.29 -14.56 -1.40
C THR A 316 15.37 -14.41 -0.33
N TRP A 317 15.29 -15.20 0.74
CA TRP A 317 16.37 -15.39 1.69
C TRP A 317 17.54 -16.22 1.12
N GLY A 318 17.32 -16.87 -0.02
CA GLY A 318 18.24 -17.80 -0.66
C GLY A 318 18.21 -19.19 -0.01
N ASN A 319 18.80 -20.18 -0.68
CA ASN A 319 18.85 -21.57 -0.22
C ASN A 319 20.12 -21.92 0.58
N GLY A 320 20.94 -20.93 0.96
CA GLY A 320 22.10 -21.12 1.81
C GLY A 320 21.76 -21.33 3.29
N ALA A 321 22.78 -21.50 4.13
CA ALA A 321 22.59 -21.69 5.57
C ALA A 321 21.88 -20.51 6.25
N PHE A 322 22.16 -19.29 5.80
CA PHE A 322 21.49 -18.08 6.30
C PHE A 322 20.00 -18.06 5.95
N GLY A 323 19.64 -18.40 4.70
CA GLY A 323 18.25 -18.38 4.27
C GLY A 323 17.40 -19.43 4.97
N ARG A 324 17.90 -20.67 5.07
CA ARG A 324 17.25 -21.74 5.86
C ARG A 324 17.03 -21.35 7.33
N ALA A 325 17.97 -20.59 7.92
CA ALA A 325 17.80 -20.10 9.28
C ALA A 325 16.67 -19.06 9.39
N TRP A 326 16.49 -18.20 8.38
CA TRP A 326 15.37 -17.28 8.32
C TRP A 326 14.03 -17.97 8.08
N ASP A 327 13.99 -18.98 7.20
CA ASP A 327 12.78 -19.79 6.99
C ASP A 327 12.30 -20.41 8.32
N ALA A 328 13.21 -20.96 9.11
CA ALA A 328 12.91 -21.53 10.43
C ALA A 328 12.44 -20.50 11.48
N ASN A 329 12.73 -19.20 11.29
CA ASN A 329 12.21 -18.12 12.13
C ASN A 329 10.79 -17.69 11.73
N LEU A 330 10.32 -18.06 10.54
CA LEU A 330 9.08 -17.57 9.94
C LEU A 330 8.00 -18.66 9.78
N THR A 331 8.38 -19.94 9.86
CA THR A 331 7.47 -21.08 9.97
C THR A 331 8.08 -22.15 10.89
N ASP A 332 7.30 -23.20 11.18
CA ASP A 332 7.78 -24.41 11.86
C ASP A 332 8.22 -25.47 10.84
N THR A 333 7.34 -25.86 9.90
CA THR A 333 7.61 -26.98 8.96
C THR A 333 7.21 -26.72 7.50
N ASP A 334 6.61 -25.58 7.16
CA ASP A 334 6.07 -25.34 5.80
C ASP A 334 7.13 -25.12 4.72
N GLY A 335 8.38 -24.84 5.13
CA GLY A 335 9.54 -24.77 4.24
C GLY A 335 9.85 -23.37 3.71
N PRO A 336 10.71 -23.28 2.67
CA PRO A 336 11.15 -22.01 2.12
C PRO A 336 10.10 -21.39 1.19
N TYR A 337 10.20 -20.07 1.01
CA TYR A 337 9.37 -19.31 0.09
C TYR A 337 10.19 -18.27 -0.69
N VAL A 338 9.63 -17.78 -1.79
CA VAL A 338 10.05 -16.55 -2.45
C VAL A 338 8.91 -15.54 -2.43
N GLU A 339 9.25 -14.27 -2.57
CA GLU A 339 8.30 -13.17 -2.66
C GLU A 339 8.26 -12.65 -4.10
N LEU A 340 7.12 -12.79 -4.77
CA LEU A 340 6.84 -12.31 -6.12
C LEU A 340 5.96 -11.06 -6.03
N MET A 341 6.58 -9.89 -6.00
CA MET A 341 5.91 -8.64 -5.63
C MET A 341 5.52 -7.78 -6.84
N ALA A 342 4.37 -7.14 -6.75
CA ALA A 342 3.85 -6.24 -7.79
C ALA A 342 3.68 -4.81 -7.27
N GLY A 343 4.40 -3.85 -7.86
CA GLY A 343 4.47 -2.44 -7.44
C GLY A 343 3.60 -1.54 -8.30
N VAL A 344 3.00 -0.51 -7.68
CA VAL A 344 2.10 0.45 -8.35
C VAL A 344 2.62 1.88 -8.20
N PHE A 345 2.67 2.62 -9.31
CA PHE A 345 3.37 3.91 -9.44
C PHE A 345 4.86 3.87 -9.09
N THR A 346 5.45 2.68 -9.13
CA THR A 346 6.84 2.42 -8.77
C THR A 346 7.38 1.18 -9.46
N ASP A 347 8.65 1.23 -9.89
CA ASP A 347 9.36 0.09 -10.49
C ASP A 347 10.45 -0.51 -9.57
N ASN A 348 10.73 0.13 -8.42
CA ASN A 348 11.82 -0.26 -7.53
C ASN A 348 11.49 0.05 -6.06
N GLN A 349 12.41 -0.25 -5.14
CA GLN A 349 12.23 -0.01 -3.72
C GLN A 349 13.51 0.52 -3.06
N PRO A 350 13.46 1.61 -2.28
CA PRO A 350 12.31 2.50 -2.10
C PRO A 350 12.12 3.36 -3.35
N ASP A 351 10.86 3.61 -3.73
CA ASP A 351 10.51 4.56 -4.78
C ASP A 351 9.07 5.05 -4.57
N PHE A 352 8.94 6.05 -3.70
CA PHE A 352 7.65 6.54 -3.22
C PHE A 352 7.00 7.49 -4.23
N ALA A 353 5.70 7.34 -4.44
CA ALA A 353 4.89 8.28 -5.21
C ALA A 353 4.29 9.38 -4.31
N PHE A 354 3.84 10.48 -4.92
CA PHE A 354 3.12 11.57 -4.23
C PHE A 354 1.61 11.36 -4.26
N LEU A 355 0.94 11.84 -3.22
CA LEU A 355 -0.52 11.91 -3.11
C LEU A 355 -0.90 13.30 -2.57
N ALA A 356 -1.56 14.11 -3.39
CA ALA A 356 -1.94 15.48 -3.06
C ALA A 356 -3.07 15.53 -2.00
N PRO A 357 -3.25 16.64 -1.25
CA PRO A 357 -4.36 16.78 -0.32
C PRO A 357 -5.70 16.51 -1.00
N GLY A 358 -6.45 15.57 -0.46
CA GLY A 358 -7.74 15.17 -0.99
C GLY A 358 -7.73 14.27 -2.22
N GLU A 359 -6.57 13.95 -2.78
CA GLU A 359 -6.47 13.06 -3.93
C GLU A 359 -6.80 11.62 -3.53
N THR A 360 -7.58 10.95 -4.38
CA THR A 360 -7.76 9.50 -4.36
C THR A 360 -7.08 8.87 -5.57
N LYS A 361 -6.24 7.84 -5.34
CA LYS A 361 -5.72 6.97 -6.40
C LYS A 361 -6.38 5.60 -6.30
N THR A 362 -6.89 5.09 -7.42
CA THR A 362 -7.45 3.75 -7.54
C THR A 362 -6.70 2.93 -8.60
N PHE A 363 -6.61 1.63 -8.40
CA PHE A 363 -5.98 0.70 -9.35
C PHE A 363 -6.41 -0.73 -9.04
N SER A 364 -6.15 -1.64 -10.00
CA SER A 364 -6.40 -3.06 -9.85
C SER A 364 -5.17 -3.91 -10.16
N GLN A 365 -5.06 -5.05 -9.49
CA GLN A 365 -4.06 -6.09 -9.74
C GLN A 365 -4.76 -7.44 -9.76
N TYR A 366 -4.24 -8.39 -10.54
CA TYR A 366 -4.93 -9.66 -10.77
C TYR A 366 -4.01 -10.84 -10.58
N TRP A 367 -4.57 -11.96 -10.12
CA TRP A 367 -3.90 -13.25 -10.07
C TRP A 367 -4.81 -14.37 -10.56
N TYR A 368 -4.22 -15.41 -11.15
CA TYR A 368 -4.90 -16.66 -11.42
C TYR A 368 -3.93 -17.84 -11.47
N PRO A 369 -4.36 -19.04 -11.06
CA PRO A 369 -3.54 -20.25 -11.13
C PRO A 369 -3.38 -20.73 -12.57
N ILE A 370 -2.24 -21.37 -12.87
CA ILE A 370 -1.95 -22.04 -14.14
C ILE A 370 -1.49 -23.48 -13.87
N GLN A 371 -1.86 -24.40 -14.76
CA GLN A 371 -1.54 -25.83 -14.66
C GLN A 371 -0.91 -26.31 -15.96
N GLU A 372 0.05 -27.23 -15.88
CA GLU A 372 0.71 -27.95 -17.00
C GLU A 372 1.36 -27.10 -18.11
N THR A 373 1.27 -25.77 -18.06
CA THR A 373 1.80 -24.88 -19.10
C THR A 373 3.32 -24.84 -19.11
N GLY A 374 3.96 -24.95 -17.95
CA GLY A 374 5.29 -24.40 -17.74
C GLY A 374 5.23 -22.88 -17.49
N PRO A 375 6.39 -22.24 -17.23
CA PRO A 375 6.49 -20.78 -17.19
C PRO A 375 5.98 -20.17 -18.51
N VAL A 376 5.04 -19.24 -18.42
CA VAL A 376 4.34 -18.70 -19.61
C VAL A 376 5.18 -17.61 -20.28
N HIS A 377 5.04 -17.47 -21.60
CA HIS A 377 5.72 -16.46 -22.40
C HIS A 377 4.85 -15.21 -22.64
N GLN A 378 3.53 -15.32 -22.50
CA GLN A 378 2.59 -14.19 -22.55
C GLN A 378 1.32 -14.52 -21.78
N ALA A 379 0.70 -13.50 -21.19
CA ALA A 379 -0.53 -13.63 -20.43
C ALA A 379 -1.39 -12.35 -20.46
N ASN A 380 -2.71 -12.55 -20.44
CA ASN A 380 -3.70 -11.52 -20.15
C ASN A 380 -4.74 -12.06 -19.14
N LEU A 381 -5.85 -11.36 -18.92
CA LEU A 381 -6.88 -11.80 -17.97
C LEU A 381 -7.70 -13.01 -18.43
N GLU A 382 -7.60 -13.41 -19.70
CA GLU A 382 -8.39 -14.48 -20.31
C GLU A 382 -7.57 -15.76 -20.55
N ALA A 383 -6.28 -15.62 -20.87
CA ALA A 383 -5.39 -16.74 -21.13
C ALA A 383 -3.91 -16.45 -20.81
N ALA A 384 -3.16 -17.53 -20.58
CA ALA A 384 -1.70 -17.52 -20.51
C ALA A 384 -1.14 -18.62 -21.41
N VAL A 385 -0.10 -18.30 -22.18
CA VAL A 385 0.44 -19.20 -23.20
C VAL A 385 1.93 -19.42 -23.08
N ARG A 386 2.37 -20.58 -23.56
CA ARG A 386 3.78 -20.91 -23.75
C ARG A 386 3.97 -21.50 -25.14
N LEU A 387 5.07 -21.10 -25.78
CA LEU A 387 5.50 -21.59 -27.08
C LEU A 387 6.98 -21.95 -27.00
N ASP A 388 7.29 -23.24 -26.92
CA ASP A 388 8.66 -23.76 -27.02
C ASP A 388 8.91 -24.19 -28.47
N VAL A 389 10.03 -23.76 -29.07
CA VAL A 389 10.39 -24.05 -30.46
C VAL A 389 11.84 -24.53 -30.48
N GLU A 390 12.06 -25.74 -30.98
CA GLU A 390 13.38 -26.37 -31.10
C GLU A 390 13.64 -26.78 -32.56
N PRO A 391 14.46 -25.99 -33.30
CA PRO A 391 14.87 -26.32 -34.66
C PRO A 391 15.83 -27.52 -34.68
N GLY A 392 15.67 -28.41 -35.68
CA GLY A 392 16.48 -29.62 -35.88
C GLY A 392 16.34 -30.19 -37.30
N GLU A 393 16.16 -31.51 -37.44
CA GLU A 393 15.81 -32.14 -38.74
C GLU A 393 14.39 -31.77 -39.25
N GLY A 394 13.61 -31.11 -38.39
CA GLY A 394 12.36 -30.37 -38.63
C GLY A 394 12.20 -29.40 -37.45
N THR A 395 10.99 -28.96 -37.10
CA THR A 395 10.80 -28.13 -35.89
C THR A 395 9.99 -28.87 -34.84
N SER A 396 10.56 -29.10 -33.66
CA SER A 396 9.79 -29.57 -32.50
C SER A 396 9.16 -28.38 -31.80
N VAL A 397 7.84 -28.41 -31.61
CA VAL A 397 7.09 -27.32 -31.00
C VAL A 397 6.26 -27.85 -29.85
N ARG A 398 6.35 -27.20 -28.69
CA ARG A 398 5.39 -27.41 -27.59
C ARG A 398 4.56 -26.16 -27.41
N VAL A 399 3.24 -26.31 -27.54
CA VAL A 399 2.25 -25.27 -27.26
C VAL A 399 1.55 -25.56 -25.95
N ALA A 400 1.34 -24.52 -25.16
CA ALA A 400 0.46 -24.57 -24.01
C ALA A 400 -0.44 -23.32 -23.96
N ALA A 401 -1.71 -23.50 -23.62
CA ALA A 401 -2.66 -22.42 -23.37
C ALA A 401 -3.53 -22.77 -22.15
N ALA A 402 -3.39 -22.00 -21.08
CA ALA A 402 -4.29 -22.03 -19.92
C ALA A 402 -5.30 -20.90 -20.03
N LEU A 403 -6.57 -21.18 -19.74
CA LEU A 403 -7.66 -20.22 -19.82
C LEU A 403 -8.23 -19.97 -18.43
N THR A 404 -8.63 -18.73 -18.17
CA THR A 404 -9.17 -18.36 -16.86
C THR A 404 -10.67 -18.66 -16.71
N ARG A 405 -11.33 -19.06 -17.79
CA ARG A 405 -12.77 -19.40 -17.89
C ARG A 405 -12.98 -20.70 -18.66
N THR A 406 -14.02 -21.44 -18.33
CA THR A 406 -14.45 -22.57 -19.15
C THR A 406 -14.99 -22.07 -20.48
N ARG A 407 -14.42 -22.56 -21.58
CA ARG A 407 -14.76 -22.20 -22.96
C ARG A 407 -14.81 -23.46 -23.82
N HIS A 408 -15.78 -23.50 -24.72
CA HIS A 408 -15.97 -24.62 -25.64
C HIS A 408 -15.41 -24.26 -27.01
N GLY A 409 -14.78 -25.22 -27.70
CA GLY A 409 -14.30 -25.01 -29.07
C GLY A 409 -13.20 -23.95 -29.20
N VAL A 410 -12.32 -23.82 -28.20
CA VAL A 410 -11.15 -22.94 -28.26
C VAL A 410 -10.20 -23.44 -29.35
N VAL A 411 -9.76 -22.53 -30.22
CA VAL A 411 -8.83 -22.82 -31.30
C VAL A 411 -7.44 -22.33 -30.91
N VAL A 412 -6.47 -23.25 -30.88
CA VAL A 412 -5.05 -22.93 -30.72
C VAL A 412 -4.36 -23.24 -32.04
N ARG A 413 -3.67 -22.27 -32.64
CA ARG A 413 -2.97 -22.46 -33.91
C ARG A 413 -1.58 -21.85 -33.91
N LEU A 414 -0.74 -22.41 -34.77
CA LEU A 414 0.59 -21.90 -35.11
C LEU A 414 0.53 -21.35 -36.52
N GLU A 415 0.93 -20.09 -36.67
CA GLU A 415 1.02 -19.39 -37.94
C GLU A 415 2.48 -19.16 -38.31
N GLY A 416 2.82 -19.34 -39.58
CA GLY A 416 4.11 -18.95 -40.14
C GLY A 416 4.19 -17.45 -40.45
N PRO A 417 5.34 -16.97 -40.98
CA PRO A 417 5.57 -15.54 -41.26
C PRO A 417 4.61 -14.90 -42.27
N ASP A 418 4.02 -15.69 -43.16
CA ASP A 418 3.04 -15.28 -44.17
C ASP A 418 1.58 -15.33 -43.67
N GLY A 419 1.38 -15.71 -42.39
CA GLY A 419 0.06 -15.93 -41.79
C GLY A 419 -0.55 -17.29 -42.12
N ALA A 420 0.15 -18.19 -42.81
CA ALA A 420 -0.35 -19.53 -43.09
C ALA A 420 -0.43 -20.35 -41.80
N THR A 421 -1.57 -21.00 -41.57
CA THR A 421 -1.72 -21.94 -40.45
C THR A 421 -0.93 -23.22 -40.71
N LEU A 422 0.12 -23.43 -39.92
CA LEU A 422 0.99 -24.61 -39.99
C LEU A 422 0.47 -25.76 -39.14
N TRP A 423 -0.23 -25.43 -38.05
CA TRP A 423 -0.88 -26.39 -37.17
C TRP A 423 -2.07 -25.74 -36.47
N GLN A 424 -3.12 -26.51 -36.20
CA GLN A 424 -4.29 -26.05 -35.46
C GLN A 424 -4.87 -27.20 -34.63
N ARG A 425 -5.42 -26.86 -33.48
CA ARG A 425 -6.28 -27.73 -32.69
C ARG A 425 -7.47 -26.96 -32.14
N THR A 426 -8.63 -27.63 -32.14
CA THR A 426 -9.83 -27.16 -31.46
C THR A 426 -10.11 -28.06 -30.27
N ALA A 427 -10.30 -27.49 -29.09
CA ALA A 427 -10.62 -28.23 -27.86
C ALA A 427 -11.39 -27.35 -26.87
N ASP A 428 -12.12 -27.99 -25.96
CA ASP A 428 -12.66 -27.30 -24.79
C ASP A 428 -11.51 -27.06 -23.79
N ALA A 429 -11.53 -25.92 -23.10
CA ALA A 429 -10.49 -25.54 -22.17
C ALA A 429 -11.02 -24.64 -21.05
N GLY A 430 -10.32 -24.61 -19.93
CA GLY A 430 -10.67 -23.78 -18.78
C GLY A 430 -9.70 -23.98 -17.61
N PRO A 431 -9.98 -23.42 -16.43
CA PRO A 431 -9.11 -23.60 -15.28
C PRO A 431 -9.03 -25.08 -14.90
N GLY A 432 -7.82 -25.60 -14.72
CA GLY A 432 -7.56 -27.03 -14.49
C GLY A 432 -7.63 -27.91 -15.75
N GLN A 433 -7.93 -27.33 -16.93
CA GLN A 433 -8.00 -28.01 -18.22
C GLN A 433 -7.27 -27.21 -19.32
N PRO A 434 -5.94 -27.06 -19.24
CA PRO A 434 -5.14 -26.37 -20.24
C PRO A 434 -5.03 -27.19 -21.54
N ILE A 435 -4.80 -26.53 -22.67
CA ILE A 435 -4.46 -27.17 -23.94
C ILE A 435 -2.94 -27.29 -24.02
N VAL A 436 -2.39 -28.51 -23.96
CA VAL A 436 -0.94 -28.75 -24.04
C VAL A 436 -0.65 -29.78 -25.12
N HIS A 437 0.14 -29.40 -26.13
CA HIS A 437 0.53 -30.29 -27.23
C HIS A 437 1.99 -30.17 -27.64
N ALA A 438 2.59 -31.31 -27.94
CA ALA A 438 3.82 -31.40 -28.72
C ALA A 438 3.45 -31.66 -30.19
N VAL A 439 4.08 -30.91 -31.09
CA VAL A 439 3.88 -30.93 -32.53
C VAL A 439 5.24 -31.02 -33.20
N GLN A 440 5.35 -31.88 -34.21
CA GLN A 440 6.53 -31.92 -35.07
C GLN A 440 6.16 -31.31 -36.42
N LEU A 441 6.77 -30.18 -36.76
CA LEU A 441 6.65 -29.57 -38.09
C LEU A 441 7.73 -30.14 -39.00
N VAL A 442 7.36 -30.35 -40.27
CA VAL A 442 8.25 -30.91 -41.29
C VAL A 442 9.36 -29.92 -41.65
N ASP A 443 8.99 -28.65 -41.82
CA ASP A 443 9.94 -27.59 -42.14
C ASP A 443 10.66 -27.08 -40.87
N VAL A 444 11.84 -26.50 -41.09
CA VAL A 444 12.65 -25.86 -40.04
C VAL A 444 12.22 -24.40 -39.92
N TRP A 445 11.79 -24.03 -38.72
CA TRP A 445 11.33 -22.70 -38.34
C TRP A 445 12.11 -22.23 -37.12
N GLU A 446 12.58 -20.98 -37.15
CA GLU A 446 13.18 -20.37 -35.98
C GLU A 446 12.09 -19.95 -34.98
N PRO A 447 12.41 -19.77 -33.68
CA PRO A 447 11.43 -19.34 -32.68
C PRO A 447 10.70 -18.06 -33.08
N GLU A 448 11.40 -17.08 -33.65
CA GLU A 448 10.80 -15.84 -34.14
C GLU A 448 9.95 -16.02 -35.40
N ASP A 449 9.94 -17.16 -36.10
CA ASP A 449 9.10 -17.33 -37.29
C ASP A 449 7.64 -17.69 -36.96
N LEU A 450 7.43 -18.31 -35.80
CA LEU A 450 6.16 -18.89 -35.41
C LEU A 450 5.36 -17.95 -34.51
N THR A 451 4.09 -17.78 -34.85
CA THR A 451 3.11 -17.04 -34.04
C THR A 451 2.07 -18.01 -33.48
N LEU A 452 1.96 -18.07 -32.15
CA LEU A 452 0.90 -18.80 -31.45
C LEU A 452 -0.33 -17.90 -31.31
N VAL A 453 -1.48 -18.38 -31.76
CA VAL A 453 -2.76 -17.68 -31.65
C VAL A 453 -3.76 -18.56 -30.90
N VAL A 454 -4.38 -17.97 -29.88
CA VAL A 454 -5.53 -18.54 -29.16
C VAL A 454 -6.77 -17.75 -29.56
N GLU A 455 -7.77 -18.43 -30.10
CA GLU A 455 -9.02 -17.85 -30.60
C GLU A 455 -10.22 -18.57 -29.97
N HIS A 456 -11.30 -17.83 -29.73
CA HIS A 456 -12.58 -18.37 -29.30
C HIS A 456 -13.71 -17.55 -29.92
N ASP A 457 -14.71 -18.23 -30.49
CA ASP A 457 -15.83 -17.60 -31.20
C ASP A 457 -15.43 -16.60 -32.31
N GLY A 458 -14.31 -16.86 -32.99
CA GLY A 458 -13.80 -16.00 -34.07
C GLY A 458 -13.04 -14.76 -33.59
N GLU A 459 -12.89 -14.57 -32.28
CA GLU A 459 -12.14 -13.47 -31.67
C GLU A 459 -10.79 -13.96 -31.13
N VAL A 460 -9.72 -13.22 -31.46
CA VAL A 460 -8.38 -13.51 -30.94
C VAL A 460 -8.34 -13.17 -29.45
N VAL A 461 -8.10 -14.18 -28.63
CA VAL A 461 -7.97 -14.05 -27.17
C VAL A 461 -6.57 -13.61 -26.79
N LEU A 462 -5.56 -14.21 -27.42
CA LEU A 462 -4.15 -13.92 -27.15
C LEU A 462 -3.30 -14.36 -28.34
N THR A 463 -2.34 -13.52 -28.71
CA THR A 463 -1.30 -13.84 -29.69
C THR A 463 0.07 -13.72 -29.05
N TRP A 464 0.97 -14.64 -29.37
CA TRP A 464 2.35 -14.62 -28.93
C TRP A 464 3.31 -14.99 -30.05
N ARG A 465 4.43 -14.27 -30.13
CA ARG A 465 5.56 -14.54 -31.02
C ARG A 465 6.84 -14.22 -30.26
N HIS A 466 7.88 -15.03 -30.41
CA HIS A 466 9.19 -14.74 -29.80
C HIS A 466 9.72 -13.40 -30.29
N ARG A 467 10.20 -12.57 -29.36
CA ARG A 467 10.81 -11.28 -29.69
C ARG A 467 12.29 -11.50 -30.01
N VAL A 468 12.77 -10.89 -31.10
CA VAL A 468 14.20 -10.84 -31.39
C VAL A 468 14.89 -10.09 -30.26
N ALA A 469 15.88 -10.70 -29.62
CA ALA A 469 16.66 -10.06 -28.57
C ALA A 469 17.31 -8.78 -29.12
N VAL A 470 16.84 -7.62 -28.67
CA VAL A 470 17.52 -6.35 -28.94
C VAL A 470 18.59 -6.21 -27.88
N THR A 471 19.84 -5.96 -28.27
CA THR A 471 20.91 -5.62 -27.33
C THR A 471 20.57 -4.27 -26.67
N ALA A 472 19.77 -4.29 -25.61
CA ALA A 472 19.49 -3.13 -24.79
C ALA A 472 20.75 -2.80 -23.98
N ALA A 473 21.11 -1.51 -23.91
CA ALA A 473 22.17 -1.08 -23.02
C ALA A 473 21.78 -1.39 -21.58
N MET A 474 22.72 -1.93 -20.80
CA MET A 474 22.48 -2.18 -19.39
C MET A 474 22.26 -0.86 -18.65
N PRO A 475 21.14 -0.67 -17.93
CA PRO A 475 20.99 0.38 -16.93
C PRO A 475 22.22 0.54 -16.01
N GLU A 476 22.60 1.80 -15.81
CA GLU A 476 23.64 2.16 -14.84
C GLU A 476 23.09 2.10 -13.41
N PRO A 477 23.89 1.61 -12.43
CA PRO A 477 23.52 1.68 -11.02
C PRO A 477 23.31 3.12 -10.53
N ALA A 478 22.44 3.28 -9.53
CA ALA A 478 22.23 4.56 -8.87
C ALA A 478 23.51 5.05 -8.18
N GLN A 479 23.74 6.36 -8.24
CA GLN A 479 24.89 7.02 -7.63
C GLN A 479 24.48 7.85 -6.43
N GLU A 480 25.36 7.93 -5.44
CA GLU A 480 25.13 8.75 -4.26
C GLU A 480 25.22 10.25 -4.62
N PRO A 481 24.25 11.10 -4.20
CA PRO A 481 24.32 12.52 -4.49
C PRO A 481 25.50 13.19 -3.74
N PRO A 482 26.23 14.13 -4.36
CA PRO A 482 27.31 14.89 -3.70
C PRO A 482 26.85 15.66 -2.46
N ALA A 483 27.80 16.11 -1.63
CA ALA A 483 27.50 17.00 -0.51
C ALA A 483 26.98 18.37 -1.03
N PRO A 484 26.15 19.10 -0.25
CA PRO A 484 25.51 20.34 -0.73
C PRO A 484 26.51 21.39 -1.26
N ALA A 485 27.64 21.55 -0.57
CA ALA A 485 28.66 22.53 -0.96
C ALA A 485 29.31 22.24 -2.33
N ASP A 486 29.36 20.96 -2.72
CA ASP A 486 30.02 20.49 -3.94
C ASP A 486 29.07 20.47 -5.14
N MET A 487 27.77 20.69 -4.92
CA MET A 487 26.77 20.75 -5.99
C MET A 487 26.90 22.06 -6.77
N ALA A 488 26.79 21.99 -8.10
CA ALA A 488 27.01 23.14 -8.97
C ALA A 488 25.82 24.09 -9.01
N THR A 489 24.60 23.57 -9.07
CA THR A 489 23.40 24.38 -9.36
C THR A 489 22.39 24.40 -8.23
N LEU A 490 21.57 25.47 -8.19
CA LEU A 490 20.41 25.57 -7.30
C LEU A 490 19.35 24.50 -7.61
N ASP A 491 19.25 24.10 -8.88
CA ASP A 491 18.27 23.11 -9.33
C ASP A 491 18.60 21.72 -8.78
N GLU A 492 19.86 21.29 -8.91
CA GLU A 492 20.29 20.01 -8.35
C GLU A 492 20.20 20.00 -6.82
N LEU A 493 20.56 21.10 -6.14
CA LEU A 493 20.36 21.25 -4.69
C LEU A 493 18.90 21.02 -4.30
N TYR A 494 17.98 21.68 -5.00
CA TYR A 494 16.55 21.50 -4.75
C TYR A 494 16.10 20.06 -5.00
N LEU A 495 16.45 19.48 -6.16
CA LEU A 495 16.04 18.13 -6.57
C LEU A 495 16.62 17.02 -5.67
N VAL A 496 17.86 17.16 -5.20
CA VAL A 496 18.41 16.22 -4.20
C VAL A 496 17.67 16.33 -2.88
N GLY A 497 17.31 17.55 -2.44
CA GLY A 497 16.44 17.71 -1.28
C GLY A 497 15.07 17.05 -1.47
N VAL A 498 14.45 17.20 -2.63
CA VAL A 498 13.18 16.52 -2.98
C VAL A 498 13.35 15.01 -2.92
N HIS A 499 14.41 14.46 -3.53
CA HIS A 499 14.71 13.03 -3.50
C HIS A 499 14.88 12.51 -2.06
N LEU A 500 15.66 13.19 -1.22
CA LEU A 500 15.88 12.74 0.16
C LEU A 500 14.58 12.78 1.00
N GLU A 501 13.72 13.78 0.80
CA GLU A 501 12.41 13.88 1.48
C GLU A 501 11.42 12.82 0.94
N GLN A 502 11.29 12.69 -0.38
CA GLN A 502 10.34 11.78 -1.04
C GLN A 502 10.58 10.33 -0.63
N TYR A 503 11.84 9.89 -0.65
CA TYR A 503 12.24 8.52 -0.36
C TYR A 503 12.40 8.26 1.15
N ARG A 504 12.11 9.28 1.98
CA ARG A 504 12.25 9.27 3.45
C ARG A 504 13.62 8.75 3.87
N HIS A 505 14.68 9.35 3.31
CA HIS A 505 16.04 8.82 3.42
C HIS A 505 16.50 8.69 4.88
N ALA A 506 17.03 7.52 5.27
CA ALA A 506 17.32 7.20 6.67
C ALA A 506 18.50 8.00 7.25
N THR A 507 19.60 8.15 6.50
CA THR A 507 20.88 8.64 7.05
C THR A 507 21.26 10.06 6.63
N ARG A 508 20.44 10.71 5.78
CA ARG A 508 20.73 12.04 5.21
C ARG A 508 19.49 12.90 5.30
N SER A 509 19.67 14.14 5.74
CA SER A 509 18.59 15.13 5.76
C SER A 509 18.56 15.91 4.44
N PRO A 510 17.37 16.27 3.92
CA PRO A 510 17.23 17.20 2.80
C PRO A 510 17.51 18.65 3.18
N GLU A 511 17.31 19.04 4.44
CA GLU A 511 17.42 20.46 4.86
C GLU A 511 18.76 21.13 4.50
N PRO A 512 19.95 20.48 4.66
CA PRO A 512 21.22 21.06 4.25
C PRO A 512 21.28 21.48 2.77
N TYR A 513 20.57 20.78 1.88
CA TYR A 513 20.54 21.10 0.44
C TYR A 513 19.73 22.37 0.17
N TRP A 514 18.53 22.47 0.76
CA TRP A 514 17.70 23.66 0.63
C TRP A 514 18.29 24.88 1.34
N LEU A 515 18.95 24.69 2.48
CA LEU A 515 19.67 25.78 3.16
C LEU A 515 20.86 26.28 2.34
N GLU A 516 21.62 25.39 1.69
CA GLU A 516 22.69 25.79 0.79
C GLU A 516 22.14 26.52 -0.45
N ALA A 517 20.99 26.10 -0.99
CA ALA A 517 20.30 26.82 -2.05
C ALA A 517 19.93 28.25 -1.61
N LEU A 518 19.35 28.41 -0.40
CA LEU A 518 19.01 29.72 0.15
C LEU A 518 20.23 30.59 0.51
N ARG A 519 21.37 29.98 0.85
CA ARG A 519 22.63 30.72 1.04
C ARG A 519 23.10 31.35 -0.27
N ARG A 520 22.88 30.68 -1.40
CA ARG A 520 23.28 31.12 -2.75
C ARG A 520 22.26 32.06 -3.40
N ASP A 521 20.97 31.75 -3.30
CA ASP A 521 19.84 32.62 -3.69
C ASP A 521 18.84 32.70 -2.53
N PRO A 522 18.91 33.76 -1.69
CA PRO A 522 17.99 33.96 -0.58
C PRO A 522 16.51 34.07 -0.97
N GLY A 523 16.18 34.14 -2.27
CA GLY A 523 14.82 34.17 -2.78
C GLY A 523 14.38 32.90 -3.49
N ASP A 524 15.11 31.78 -3.46
CA ASP A 524 14.68 30.53 -4.11
C ASP A 524 13.37 30.02 -3.47
N HIS A 525 12.26 30.23 -4.18
CA HIS A 525 10.92 29.95 -3.66
C HIS A 525 10.68 28.47 -3.38
N ARG A 526 11.33 27.57 -4.13
CA ARG A 526 11.16 26.11 -4.01
C ARG A 526 11.75 25.61 -2.71
N SER A 527 12.98 26.05 -2.38
CA SER A 527 13.65 25.73 -1.12
C SER A 527 12.92 26.35 0.08
N HIS A 528 12.41 27.58 -0.06
CA HIS A 528 11.52 28.17 0.96
C HIS A 528 10.27 27.32 1.19
N LEU A 529 9.58 26.90 0.13
CA LEU A 529 8.36 26.09 0.22
C LEU A 529 8.63 24.74 0.91
N ALA A 530 9.71 24.06 0.52
CA ALA A 530 10.09 22.78 1.11
C ALA A 530 10.44 22.89 2.60
N LEU A 531 11.18 23.93 3.00
CA LEU A 531 11.47 24.22 4.40
C LEU A 531 10.20 24.59 5.17
N ALA A 532 9.29 25.38 4.58
CA ALA A 532 8.02 25.74 5.20
C ALA A 532 7.17 24.50 5.55
N ALA A 533 7.06 23.54 4.62
CA ALA A 533 6.35 22.29 4.86
C ALA A 533 6.93 21.52 6.06
N ARG A 534 8.26 21.43 6.16
CA ARG A 534 8.92 20.79 7.32
C ARG A 534 8.71 21.55 8.62
N ARG A 535 8.77 22.89 8.60
CA ARG A 535 8.52 23.72 9.79
C ARG A 535 7.07 23.62 10.25
N TYR A 536 6.11 23.57 9.32
CA TYR A 536 4.70 23.33 9.64
C TYR A 536 4.50 21.98 10.34
N ARG A 537 5.04 20.89 9.79
CA ARG A 537 4.97 19.55 10.41
C ARG A 537 5.62 19.50 11.79
N ALA A 538 6.65 20.31 12.05
CA ALA A 538 7.32 20.44 13.34
C ALA A 538 6.66 21.44 14.32
N ALA A 539 5.44 21.92 14.02
CA ALA A 539 4.72 22.97 14.77
C ALA A 539 5.58 24.22 15.03
N ARG A 540 6.40 24.60 14.05
CA ARG A 540 7.18 25.84 14.01
C ARG A 540 6.50 26.80 13.04
N TYR A 541 5.29 27.23 13.42
CA TYR A 541 4.39 27.99 12.54
C TYR A 541 4.96 29.35 12.13
N ASP A 542 5.66 30.05 13.03
CA ASP A 542 6.28 31.33 12.71
C ASP A 542 7.39 31.20 11.65
N GLU A 543 8.26 30.18 11.79
CA GLU A 543 9.28 29.87 10.79
C GLU A 543 8.64 29.48 9.45
N ALA A 544 7.58 28.66 9.48
CA ALA A 544 6.85 28.25 8.29
C ALA A 544 6.25 29.46 7.55
N GLU A 545 5.59 30.38 8.27
CA GLU A 545 5.04 31.61 7.69
C GLU A 545 6.13 32.46 7.03
N GLN A 546 7.27 32.66 7.70
CA GLN A 546 8.38 33.43 7.16
C GLN A 546 8.84 32.87 5.81
N HIS A 547 9.03 31.55 5.74
CA HIS A 547 9.41 30.89 4.49
C HIS A 547 8.32 31.01 3.41
N LEU A 548 7.04 30.84 3.75
CA LEU A 548 5.93 30.93 2.79
C LEU A 548 5.78 32.34 2.22
N ARG A 549 5.88 33.38 3.07
CA ARG A 549 5.83 34.77 2.62
C ARG A 549 7.01 35.11 1.71
N ALA A 550 8.21 34.60 1.99
CA ALA A 550 9.37 34.76 1.11
C ALA A 550 9.17 34.08 -0.25
N ALA A 551 8.64 32.85 -0.26
CA ALA A 551 8.30 32.13 -1.50
C ALA A 551 7.27 32.89 -2.34
N ILE A 552 6.17 33.34 -1.72
CA ILE A 552 5.11 34.11 -2.40
C ILE A 552 5.67 35.43 -2.95
N ALA A 553 6.47 36.16 -2.16
CA ALA A 553 7.08 37.41 -2.61
C ALA A 553 7.96 37.22 -3.85
N ARG A 554 8.72 36.10 -3.92
CA ARG A 554 9.49 35.75 -5.12
C ARG A 554 8.58 35.41 -6.29
N GLN A 555 7.63 34.49 -6.11
CA GLN A 555 6.74 34.00 -7.17
C GLN A 555 5.91 35.15 -7.78
N THR A 556 5.46 36.07 -6.94
CA THR A 556 4.54 37.15 -7.33
C THR A 556 5.23 38.44 -7.76
N ARG A 557 6.56 38.51 -7.69
CA ARG A 557 7.34 39.73 -8.02
C ARG A 557 7.02 40.31 -9.38
N LEU A 558 6.83 39.45 -10.38
CA LEU A 558 6.48 39.83 -11.76
C LEU A 558 5.16 39.18 -12.22
N ASN A 559 4.74 38.10 -11.57
CA ASN A 559 3.56 37.33 -11.93
C ASN A 559 2.58 37.33 -10.75
N THR A 560 1.67 38.30 -10.68
CA THR A 560 0.69 38.41 -9.58
C THR A 560 -0.19 37.17 -9.39
N ASN A 561 -0.24 36.29 -10.39
CA ASN A 561 -0.99 35.04 -10.42
C ASN A 561 -0.06 33.90 -10.89
N PRO A 562 0.74 33.29 -10.02
CA PRO A 562 1.60 32.17 -10.39
C PRO A 562 0.77 30.94 -10.80
N GLY A 563 1.32 30.12 -11.70
CA GLY A 563 0.65 28.90 -12.19
C GLY A 563 0.46 27.82 -11.12
N ASP A 564 1.26 27.88 -10.05
CA ASP A 564 1.15 27.05 -8.86
C ASP A 564 0.92 27.91 -7.61
N GLY A 565 -0.08 27.51 -6.82
CA GLY A 565 -0.58 28.23 -5.63
C GLY A 565 -0.17 27.60 -4.30
N GLU A 566 0.69 26.57 -4.28
CA GLU A 566 0.98 25.78 -3.07
C GLU A 566 1.41 26.63 -1.88
N ALA A 567 2.35 27.56 -2.10
CA ALA A 567 2.83 28.44 -1.03
C ALA A 567 1.70 29.29 -0.42
N THR A 568 0.73 29.69 -1.23
CA THR A 568 -0.41 30.49 -0.78
C THR A 568 -1.42 29.62 -0.02
N PHE A 569 -1.70 28.40 -0.51
CA PHE A 569 -2.55 27.44 0.19
C PHE A 569 -1.99 27.11 1.58
N ARG A 570 -0.69 26.80 1.66
CA ARG A 570 0.02 26.52 2.92
C ARG A 570 0.08 27.70 3.87
N LEU A 571 0.19 28.91 3.33
CA LEU A 571 0.09 30.12 4.17
C LEU A 571 -1.27 30.19 4.85
N GLY A 572 -2.36 29.85 4.14
CA GLY A 572 -3.69 29.74 4.73
C GLY A 572 -3.76 28.74 5.89
N GLN A 573 -3.13 27.57 5.77
CA GLN A 573 -3.07 26.56 6.84
C GLN A 573 -2.36 27.09 8.09
N VAL A 574 -1.18 27.71 7.91
CA VAL A 574 -0.41 28.31 9.01
C VAL A 574 -1.20 29.44 9.69
N LEU A 575 -1.80 30.32 8.90
CA LEU A 575 -2.60 31.44 9.42
C LEU A 575 -3.83 30.96 10.20
N ALA A 576 -4.48 29.89 9.75
CA ALA A 576 -5.61 29.30 10.45
C ALA A 576 -5.19 28.74 11.82
N ARG A 577 -4.13 27.92 11.87
CA ARG A 577 -3.62 27.35 13.14
C ARG A 577 -3.11 28.38 14.13
N THR A 578 -2.57 29.50 13.63
CA THR A 578 -2.08 30.61 14.48
C THR A 578 -3.15 31.63 14.84
N GLY A 579 -4.44 31.30 14.65
CA GLY A 579 -5.54 32.17 15.09
C GLY A 579 -5.75 33.43 14.24
N ARG A 580 -5.32 33.42 12.97
CA ARG A 580 -5.54 34.51 11.98
C ARG A 580 -6.46 34.08 10.83
N PRO A 581 -7.70 33.68 11.13
CA PRO A 581 -8.62 33.07 10.17
C PRO A 581 -9.14 34.02 9.08
N ALA A 582 -9.04 35.35 9.24
CA ALA A 582 -9.38 36.28 8.17
C ALA A 582 -8.31 36.26 7.06
N GLU A 583 -7.03 36.38 7.44
CA GLU A 583 -5.92 36.26 6.50
C GLU A 583 -5.85 34.86 5.87
N ALA A 584 -6.17 33.81 6.64
CA ALA A 584 -6.24 32.45 6.13
C ALA A 584 -7.28 32.32 4.99
N TYR A 585 -8.45 32.93 5.18
CA TYR A 585 -9.52 32.93 4.18
C TYR A 585 -9.10 33.63 2.88
N ASP A 586 -8.39 34.75 2.98
CA ASP A 586 -7.84 35.47 1.82
C ASP A 586 -6.78 34.63 1.08
N ALA A 587 -5.88 33.97 1.83
CA ALA A 587 -4.86 33.10 1.26
C ALA A 587 -5.47 31.90 0.53
N TRP A 588 -6.43 31.19 1.13
CA TRP A 588 -7.14 30.11 0.45
C TRP A 588 -7.97 30.61 -0.73
N GLY A 589 -8.64 31.76 -0.60
CA GLY A 589 -9.37 32.39 -1.69
C GLY A 589 -8.49 32.71 -2.90
N LYS A 590 -7.21 33.05 -2.67
CA LYS A 590 -6.21 33.20 -3.72
C LYS A 590 -5.76 31.85 -4.31
N ALA A 591 -5.58 30.82 -3.48
CA ALA A 591 -5.22 29.48 -3.92
C ALA A 591 -6.30 28.82 -4.81
N LEU A 592 -7.57 29.20 -4.67
CA LEU A 592 -8.67 28.73 -5.53
C LEU A 592 -8.46 28.98 -7.04
N TRP A 593 -7.55 29.89 -7.40
CA TRP A 593 -7.29 30.25 -8.79
C TRP A 593 -6.45 29.19 -9.51
N ASN A 594 -5.89 28.23 -8.77
CA ASN A 594 -5.10 27.12 -9.28
C ASN A 594 -5.89 25.82 -9.14
N LYS A 595 -6.11 25.09 -10.24
CA LYS A 595 -6.91 23.85 -10.24
C LYS A 595 -6.42 22.83 -9.20
N ALA A 596 -5.10 22.65 -9.06
CA ALA A 596 -4.50 21.73 -8.10
C ALA A 596 -4.85 22.03 -6.62
N TRP A 597 -5.18 23.29 -6.30
CA TRP A 597 -5.46 23.74 -4.94
C TRP A 597 -6.93 24.13 -4.72
N ARG A 598 -7.76 24.06 -5.77
CA ARG A 598 -9.16 24.46 -5.73
C ARG A 598 -10.00 23.61 -4.77
N GLY A 599 -9.96 22.28 -4.93
CA GLY A 599 -10.64 21.34 -4.03
C GLY A 599 -10.21 21.51 -2.57
N PRO A 600 -8.90 21.41 -2.24
CA PRO A 600 -8.39 21.59 -0.88
C PRO A 600 -8.75 22.93 -0.25
N ALA A 601 -8.62 24.05 -0.99
CA ALA A 601 -8.95 25.37 -0.47
C ALA A 601 -10.46 25.54 -0.23
N HIS A 602 -11.31 25.03 -1.13
CA HIS A 602 -12.76 25.03 -0.89
C HIS A 602 -13.14 24.22 0.36
N LEU A 603 -12.54 23.04 0.56
CA LEU A 603 -12.79 22.24 1.76
C LEU A 603 -12.35 22.97 3.04
N ALA A 604 -11.16 23.60 3.03
CA ALA A 604 -10.66 24.37 4.16
C ALA A 604 -11.56 25.58 4.49
N MET A 605 -12.01 26.31 3.47
CA MET A 605 -12.94 27.45 3.62
C MET A 605 -14.32 26.98 4.10
N ALA A 606 -14.83 25.85 3.61
CA ALA A 606 -16.10 25.28 4.05
C ALA A 606 -16.07 24.93 5.54
N ARG A 607 -15.00 24.29 6.02
CA ARG A 607 -14.80 23.98 7.44
C ARG A 607 -14.77 25.26 8.29
N LEU A 608 -13.98 26.25 7.89
CA LEU A 608 -13.86 27.52 8.62
C LEU A 608 -15.19 28.30 8.66
N ASP A 609 -15.95 28.32 7.57
CA ASP A 609 -17.26 28.95 7.53
C ASP A 609 -18.28 28.22 8.41
N ALA A 610 -18.31 26.89 8.35
CA ALA A 610 -19.20 26.06 9.16
C ALA A 610 -18.95 26.25 10.66
N ALA A 611 -17.69 26.25 11.09
CA ALA A 611 -17.31 26.49 12.49
C ALA A 611 -17.71 27.88 13.01
N ARG A 612 -17.95 28.84 12.10
CA ARG A 612 -18.36 30.22 12.41
C ARG A 612 -19.85 30.47 12.19
N GLY A 613 -20.63 29.44 11.91
CA GLY A 613 -22.06 29.54 11.62
C GLY A 613 -22.39 30.27 10.31
N ARG A 614 -21.44 30.40 9.37
CA ARG A 614 -21.67 30.97 8.04
C ARG A 614 -22.14 29.88 7.06
N ASP A 615 -23.22 29.18 7.44
CA ASP A 615 -23.64 27.93 6.79
C ASP A 615 -23.92 28.08 5.29
N ALA A 616 -24.43 29.24 4.84
CA ALA A 616 -24.68 29.47 3.41
C ALA A 616 -23.39 29.49 2.57
N SER A 617 -22.35 30.18 3.05
CA SER A 617 -21.04 30.19 2.39
C SER A 617 -20.35 28.83 2.52
N ALA A 618 -20.44 28.21 3.70
CA ALA A 618 -19.93 26.87 3.93
C ALA A 618 -20.52 25.86 2.94
N LEU A 619 -21.83 25.90 2.73
CA LEU A 619 -22.55 25.00 1.83
C LEU A 619 -22.11 25.19 0.38
N SER A 620 -21.91 26.44 -0.05
CA SER A 620 -21.37 26.76 -1.38
C SER A 620 -19.96 26.19 -1.58
N HIS A 621 -19.07 26.38 -0.60
CA HIS A 621 -17.71 25.86 -0.65
C HIS A 621 -17.66 24.32 -0.58
N ALA A 622 -18.47 23.68 0.27
CA ALA A 622 -18.55 22.23 0.37
C ALA A 622 -19.07 21.61 -0.94
N THR A 623 -20.07 22.23 -1.57
CA THR A 623 -20.57 21.82 -2.89
C THR A 623 -19.47 21.95 -3.94
N ALA A 624 -18.77 23.08 -3.98
CA ALA A 624 -17.68 23.29 -4.93
C ALA A 624 -16.49 22.33 -4.73
N ALA A 625 -16.21 21.90 -3.50
CA ALA A 625 -15.19 20.88 -3.23
C ALA A 625 -15.66 19.48 -3.68
N ALA A 626 -16.92 19.11 -3.40
CA ALA A 626 -17.52 17.85 -3.83
C ALA A 626 -17.62 17.72 -5.37
N ASP A 627 -17.93 18.83 -6.05
CA ASP A 627 -17.98 18.89 -7.52
C ASP A 627 -16.58 18.86 -8.16
N ASP A 628 -15.53 19.25 -7.42
CA ASP A 628 -14.15 19.25 -7.93
C ASP A 628 -13.56 17.84 -8.01
N ASP A 629 -13.92 16.99 -7.03
CA ASP A 629 -13.54 15.59 -6.93
C ASP A 629 -14.63 14.77 -6.22
N LEU A 630 -15.28 13.87 -6.96
CA LEU A 630 -16.34 12.99 -6.43
C LEU A 630 -15.82 11.92 -5.46
N ASP A 631 -14.51 11.72 -5.41
CA ASP A 631 -13.84 10.78 -4.53
C ASP A 631 -13.37 11.43 -3.22
N GLN A 632 -13.53 12.75 -3.09
CA GLN A 632 -13.23 13.52 -1.88
C GLN A 632 -14.38 13.42 -0.85
N LEU A 633 -14.44 12.28 -0.16
CA LEU A 633 -15.55 11.96 0.75
C LEU A 633 -15.62 12.87 1.99
N GLN A 634 -14.53 13.53 2.40
CA GLN A 634 -14.61 14.54 3.46
C GLN A 634 -15.45 15.75 3.01
N ALA A 635 -15.38 16.16 1.73
CA ALA A 635 -16.25 17.22 1.23
C ALA A 635 -17.72 16.81 1.22
N HIS A 636 -18.01 15.54 0.89
CA HIS A 636 -19.36 14.99 0.92
C HIS A 636 -19.93 14.93 2.34
N ALA A 637 -19.13 14.52 3.33
CA ALA A 637 -19.52 14.50 4.73
C ALA A 637 -19.81 15.93 5.25
N VAL A 638 -18.95 16.90 4.94
CA VAL A 638 -19.18 18.33 5.25
C VAL A 638 -20.47 18.83 4.58
N LEU A 639 -20.68 18.51 3.31
CA LEU A 639 -21.89 18.86 2.56
C LEU A 639 -23.14 18.26 3.22
N ALA A 640 -23.11 16.99 3.65
CA ALA A 640 -24.23 16.35 4.32
C ALA A 640 -24.58 17.02 5.66
N VAL A 641 -23.57 17.38 6.47
CA VAL A 641 -23.78 18.15 7.72
C VAL A 641 -24.46 19.49 7.42
N LEU A 642 -23.97 20.24 6.44
CA LEU A 642 -24.50 21.56 6.09
C LEU A 642 -25.90 21.51 5.46
N LEU A 643 -26.20 20.48 4.66
CA LEU A 643 -27.55 20.23 4.15
C LEU A 643 -28.53 19.96 5.29
N ARG A 644 -28.12 19.20 6.31
CA ARG A 644 -28.94 18.96 7.52
C ARG A 644 -29.18 20.26 8.30
N ARG A 645 -28.15 21.10 8.50
CA ARG A 645 -28.31 22.44 9.11
C ARG A 645 -29.30 23.31 8.34
N ALA A 646 -29.31 23.20 7.01
CA ALA A 646 -30.24 23.91 6.13
C ALA A 646 -31.65 23.28 6.04
N GLY A 647 -31.95 22.22 6.81
CA GLY A 647 -33.25 21.53 6.78
C GLY A 647 -33.47 20.62 5.56
N ARG A 648 -32.42 20.32 4.79
CA ARG A 648 -32.44 19.55 3.54
C ARG A 648 -32.00 18.09 3.76
N ALA A 649 -32.62 17.41 4.72
CA ALA A 649 -32.21 16.08 5.16
C ALA A 649 -32.20 15.01 4.04
N ALA A 650 -33.22 15.00 3.18
CA ALA A 650 -33.31 14.03 2.08
C ALA A 650 -32.15 14.15 1.07
N GLU A 651 -31.65 15.37 0.83
CA GLU A 651 -30.50 15.59 -0.04
C GLU A 651 -29.21 15.17 0.63
N ALA A 652 -29.09 15.39 1.95
CA ALA A 652 -27.99 14.87 2.75
C ALA A 652 -27.92 13.34 2.66
N ASP A 653 -29.04 12.65 2.83
CA ASP A 653 -29.09 11.18 2.78
C ASP A 653 -28.72 10.65 1.38
N GLN A 654 -29.06 11.37 0.31
CA GLN A 654 -28.62 11.03 -1.06
C GLN A 654 -27.11 11.23 -1.26
N VAL A 655 -26.50 12.24 -0.64
CA VAL A 655 -25.04 12.43 -0.67
C VAL A 655 -24.34 11.29 0.09
N LEU A 656 -24.85 10.92 1.26
CA LEU A 656 -24.31 9.82 2.06
C LEU A 656 -24.43 8.48 1.34
N ALA A 657 -25.59 8.17 0.77
CA ALA A 657 -25.81 6.92 0.02
C ALA A 657 -24.82 6.78 -1.15
N ARG A 658 -24.65 7.83 -1.96
CA ARG A 658 -23.68 7.83 -3.09
C ARG A 658 -22.22 7.75 -2.64
N SER A 659 -21.92 8.19 -1.41
CA SER A 659 -20.59 8.10 -0.83
C SER A 659 -20.31 6.67 -0.35
N LEU A 660 -21.30 6.01 0.27
CA LEU A 660 -21.22 4.61 0.69
C LEU A 660 -21.16 3.62 -0.49
N GLU A 661 -21.73 3.96 -1.64
CA GLU A 661 -21.56 3.20 -2.88
C GLU A 661 -20.11 3.22 -3.40
N ARG A 662 -19.37 4.31 -3.14
CA ARG A 662 -17.95 4.44 -3.53
C ARG A 662 -17.01 3.81 -2.52
N ASP A 663 -17.34 3.98 -1.24
CA ASP A 663 -16.54 3.55 -0.12
C ASP A 663 -17.43 3.11 1.05
N PRO A 664 -17.80 1.82 1.10
CA PRO A 664 -18.69 1.30 2.15
C PRO A 664 -18.06 1.31 3.55
N LEU A 665 -16.76 1.60 3.67
CA LEU A 665 -16.00 1.63 4.91
C LEU A 665 -15.57 3.06 5.29
N ASP A 666 -16.15 4.10 4.69
CA ASP A 666 -15.90 5.47 5.13
C ASP A 666 -16.55 5.78 6.48
N VAL A 667 -15.71 5.88 7.50
CA VAL A 667 -16.10 5.97 8.91
C VAL A 667 -16.99 7.19 9.19
N TRP A 668 -16.65 8.37 8.66
CA TRP A 668 -17.44 9.58 8.90
C TRP A 668 -18.78 9.52 8.18
N THR A 669 -18.80 9.06 6.92
CA THR A 669 -20.03 8.86 6.17
C THR A 669 -20.96 7.86 6.86
N ARG A 670 -20.43 6.75 7.37
CA ARG A 670 -21.19 5.73 8.12
C ARG A 670 -21.79 6.27 9.41
N ASP A 671 -21.02 6.99 10.21
CA ASP A 671 -21.52 7.64 11.44
C ASP A 671 -22.63 8.65 11.10
N LEU A 672 -22.44 9.48 10.07
CA LEU A 672 -23.46 10.43 9.59
C LEU A 672 -24.74 9.72 9.09
N ALA A 673 -24.61 8.55 8.48
CA ALA A 673 -25.73 7.72 8.02
C ALA A 673 -26.41 6.93 9.16
N GLY A 674 -25.89 6.99 10.40
CA GLY A 674 -26.42 6.23 11.53
C GLY A 674 -26.12 4.72 11.45
N LEU A 675 -25.12 4.33 10.65
CA LEU A 675 -24.65 2.95 10.56
C LEU A 675 -23.67 2.65 11.70
N ASP A 676 -23.46 1.37 12.00
CA ASP A 676 -22.45 0.99 12.99
C ASP A 676 -21.04 1.26 12.46
N VAL A 677 -20.17 1.68 13.37
CA VAL A 677 -18.80 2.15 13.13
C VAL A 677 -17.89 1.38 14.08
N ALA A 678 -17.60 0.13 13.71
CA ALA A 678 -16.80 -0.80 14.51
C ALA A 678 -15.31 -0.68 14.14
N VAL A 679 -14.70 0.42 14.56
CA VAL A 679 -13.35 0.87 14.15
C VAL A 679 -12.48 1.09 15.38
N ASP A 680 -11.17 1.28 15.20
CA ASP A 680 -10.26 1.49 16.31
C ASP A 680 -10.32 2.92 16.89
N ALA A 681 -9.78 3.09 18.11
CA ALA A 681 -9.82 4.36 18.82
C ALA A 681 -9.08 5.51 18.08
N PRO A 682 -7.90 5.30 17.46
CA PRO A 682 -7.25 6.33 16.63
C PRO A 682 -8.11 6.82 15.46
N THR A 683 -8.84 5.93 14.79
CA THR A 683 -9.72 6.28 13.67
C THR A 683 -10.95 7.06 14.16
N LEU A 684 -11.52 6.70 15.31
CA LEU A 684 -12.59 7.49 15.94
C LEU A 684 -12.12 8.89 16.35
N LEU A 685 -10.88 9.02 16.87
CA LEU A 685 -10.28 10.32 17.16
C LEU A 685 -10.16 11.17 15.89
N ASP A 686 -9.72 10.58 14.78
CA ASP A 686 -9.63 11.29 13.50
C ASP A 686 -10.98 11.86 13.05
N VAL A 687 -12.05 11.06 13.09
CA VAL A 687 -13.40 11.50 12.69
C VAL A 687 -14.00 12.49 13.69
N ALA A 688 -13.68 12.36 14.99
CA ALA A 688 -14.10 13.34 15.98
C ALA A 688 -13.51 14.73 15.70
N LEU A 689 -12.25 14.80 15.27
CA LEU A 689 -11.61 16.06 14.88
C LEU A 689 -12.20 16.64 13.59
N GLU A 690 -12.73 15.80 12.69
CA GLU A 690 -13.47 16.26 11.51
C GLU A 690 -14.80 16.92 11.89
N TYR A 691 -15.52 16.39 12.89
CA TYR A 691 -16.70 17.04 13.46
C TYR A 691 -16.34 18.36 14.17
N ASP A 692 -15.28 18.37 14.99
CA ASP A 692 -14.82 19.57 15.68
C ASP A 692 -14.47 20.71 14.70
N ALA A 693 -13.84 20.36 13.57
CA ALA A 693 -13.51 21.32 12.51
C ALA A 693 -14.74 22.05 11.91
N LEU A 694 -15.96 21.54 12.11
CA LEU A 694 -17.22 22.16 11.70
C LEU A 694 -17.97 22.87 12.84
N GLY A 695 -17.48 22.78 14.07
CA GLY A 695 -18.19 23.21 15.28
C GLY A 695 -19.29 22.24 15.74
N GLU A 696 -19.32 21.00 15.22
CA GLU A 696 -20.28 19.95 15.61
C GLU A 696 -19.84 19.24 16.90
N TRP A 697 -19.81 20.00 18.00
CA TRP A 697 -19.19 19.57 19.25
C TRP A 697 -19.86 18.33 19.88
N GLN A 698 -21.19 18.16 19.76
CA GLN A 698 -21.85 16.97 20.30
C GLN A 698 -21.41 15.69 19.57
N GLY A 699 -21.24 15.78 18.24
CA GLY A 699 -20.75 14.67 17.42
C GLY A 699 -19.32 14.31 17.78
N ALA A 700 -18.45 15.32 17.87
CA ALA A 700 -17.06 15.15 18.25
C ALA A 700 -16.92 14.47 19.64
N VAL A 701 -17.56 15.03 20.67
CA VAL A 701 -17.47 14.50 22.05
C VAL A 701 -18.06 13.09 22.16
N ARG A 702 -19.14 12.78 21.43
CA ARG A 702 -19.70 11.42 21.38
C ARG A 702 -18.66 10.40 20.89
N LEU A 703 -17.98 10.71 19.79
CA LEU A 703 -16.98 9.81 19.20
C LEU A 703 -15.71 9.73 20.06
N LEU A 704 -15.26 10.82 20.68
CA LEU A 704 -14.13 10.81 21.62
C LEU A 704 -14.42 9.92 22.84
N ARG A 705 -15.64 10.02 23.41
CA ARG A 705 -16.06 9.15 24.52
C ARG A 705 -16.18 7.69 24.10
N ARG A 706 -16.64 7.41 22.87
CA ARG A 706 -16.63 6.05 22.29
C ARG A 706 -15.20 5.53 22.18
N ALA A 707 -14.28 6.33 21.63
CA ALA A 707 -12.87 5.99 21.48
C ALA A 707 -12.22 5.68 22.85
N ALA A 708 -12.53 6.47 23.88
CA ALA A 708 -12.02 6.26 25.23
C ALA A 708 -12.46 4.93 25.87
N GLY A 709 -13.55 4.33 25.40
CA GLY A 709 -14.07 3.05 25.87
C GLY A 709 -13.54 1.81 25.13
N LEU A 710 -12.70 1.99 24.12
CA LEU A 710 -12.11 0.89 23.35
C LEU A 710 -10.75 0.49 23.92
N GLU A 711 -10.49 -0.81 23.98
CA GLU A 711 -9.15 -1.32 24.30
C GLU A 711 -8.30 -1.41 23.02
N PRO A 712 -7.04 -0.93 23.05
CA PRO A 712 -6.14 -1.02 21.90
C PRO A 712 -5.87 -2.49 21.52
N ALA A 713 -5.84 -2.77 20.22
CA ALA A 713 -5.33 -4.03 19.71
C ALA A 713 -3.82 -4.17 20.01
N LEU A 714 -3.30 -5.40 19.97
CA LEU A 714 -1.86 -5.64 20.15
C LEU A 714 -1.05 -4.86 19.10
N GLY A 715 -0.12 -4.02 19.57
CA GLY A 715 0.70 -3.15 18.71
C GLY A 715 0.05 -1.82 18.33
N GLN A 716 -1.22 -1.57 18.71
CA GLN A 716 -1.89 -0.28 18.46
C GLN A 716 -1.53 0.74 19.54
N VAL A 717 -1.62 2.03 19.21
CA VAL A 717 -1.40 3.15 20.13
C VAL A 717 -2.55 3.31 21.12
N GLU A 718 -2.21 3.79 22.31
CA GLU A 718 -3.18 4.30 23.27
C GLU A 718 -3.57 5.74 22.90
N VAL A 719 -4.84 6.11 23.07
CA VAL A 719 -5.32 7.48 22.78
C VAL A 719 -6.15 8.09 23.91
N ARG A 720 -6.50 7.34 24.96
CA ARG A 720 -7.38 7.75 26.06
C ARG A 720 -7.02 9.13 26.66
N PRO A 721 -5.76 9.41 27.04
CA PRO A 721 -5.39 10.75 27.51
C PRO A 721 -5.68 11.85 26.48
N LEU A 722 -5.32 11.64 25.22
CA LEU A 722 -5.51 12.62 24.14
C LEU A 722 -6.99 12.85 23.83
N VAL A 723 -7.81 11.79 23.74
CA VAL A 723 -9.25 11.94 23.45
C VAL A 723 -9.97 12.72 24.55
N HIS A 724 -9.61 12.50 25.82
CA HIS A 724 -10.16 13.26 26.93
C HIS A 724 -9.70 14.73 26.91
N LEU A 725 -8.43 15.01 26.61
CA LEU A 725 -7.94 16.38 26.47
C LEU A 725 -8.60 17.12 25.30
N HIS A 726 -8.80 16.45 24.16
CA HIS A 726 -9.56 17.00 23.05
C HIS A 726 -11.01 17.26 23.44
N ALA A 727 -11.67 16.31 24.12
CA ALA A 727 -13.05 16.49 24.58
C ALA A 727 -13.17 17.68 25.54
N ALA A 728 -12.23 17.84 26.47
CA ALA A 728 -12.19 18.99 27.38
C ALA A 728 -12.07 20.31 26.62
N ARG A 729 -11.14 20.42 25.65
CA ARG A 729 -10.98 21.62 24.83
C ARG A 729 -12.27 21.97 24.08
N ILE A 730 -12.91 20.97 23.48
CA ILE A 730 -14.14 21.13 22.71
C ILE A 730 -15.29 21.59 23.61
N LEU A 731 -15.42 21.00 24.80
CA LEU A 731 -16.44 21.36 25.80
C LEU A 731 -16.24 22.76 26.36
N ASP A 732 -15.01 23.18 26.64
CA ASP A 732 -14.69 24.56 27.05
C ASP A 732 -15.13 25.55 25.96
N ALA A 733 -14.80 25.27 24.69
CA ALA A 733 -15.22 26.10 23.55
C ALA A 733 -16.75 26.13 23.35
N ALA A 734 -17.44 25.03 23.68
CA ALA A 734 -18.90 24.92 23.66
C ALA A 734 -19.60 25.52 24.91
N GLY A 735 -18.85 26.07 25.86
CA GLY A 735 -19.41 26.66 27.09
C GLY A 735 -19.91 25.63 28.11
N GLN A 736 -19.30 24.44 28.15
CA GLN A 736 -19.60 23.34 29.08
C GLN A 736 -18.44 23.08 30.05
N PRO A 737 -18.10 24.04 30.94
CA PRO A 737 -16.86 23.98 31.74
C PRO A 737 -16.84 22.85 32.79
N GLU A 738 -18.00 22.44 33.32
CA GLU A 738 -18.10 21.34 34.30
C GLU A 738 -17.76 20.00 33.64
N ASP A 739 -18.33 19.73 32.47
CA ASP A 739 -18.02 18.53 31.68
C ASP A 739 -16.56 18.58 31.20
N ALA A 740 -16.04 19.75 30.80
CA ALA A 740 -14.64 19.89 30.41
C ALA A 740 -13.67 19.59 31.58
N ALA A 741 -14.01 20.00 32.80
CA ALA A 741 -13.23 19.66 33.99
C ALA A 741 -13.24 18.15 34.26
N LEU A 742 -14.39 17.48 34.08
CA LEU A 742 -14.49 16.03 34.19
C LEU A 742 -13.60 15.31 33.17
N GLU A 743 -13.61 15.73 31.91
CA GLU A 743 -12.74 15.13 30.88
C GLU A 743 -11.25 15.34 31.22
N ARG A 744 -10.84 16.51 31.73
CA ARG A 744 -9.47 16.72 32.22
C ARG A 744 -9.11 15.77 33.37
N ASP A 745 -10.04 15.52 34.30
CA ASP A 745 -9.83 14.59 35.40
C ASP A 745 -9.65 13.14 34.90
N LEU A 746 -10.45 12.73 33.91
CA LEU A 746 -10.32 11.44 33.24
C LEU A 746 -8.98 11.31 32.52
N ALA A 747 -8.54 12.35 31.78
CA ALA A 747 -7.24 12.36 31.10
C ALA A 747 -6.07 12.08 32.06
N ARG A 748 -6.11 12.68 33.27
CA ARG A 748 -5.04 12.51 34.30
C ARG A 748 -4.97 11.11 34.88
N THR A 749 -6.05 10.34 34.82
CA THR A 749 -6.14 8.99 35.42
C THR A 749 -6.12 7.87 34.38
N ALA A 750 -6.38 8.19 33.12
CA ALA A 750 -6.35 7.25 32.00
C ALA A 750 -4.99 6.53 31.87
N PRO A 751 -4.98 5.28 31.33
CA PRO A 751 -3.75 4.63 30.90
C PRO A 751 -3.01 5.50 29.89
N SER A 752 -1.71 5.71 30.12
CA SER A 752 -0.89 6.62 29.29
C SER A 752 0.32 5.95 28.65
N THR A 753 0.58 4.68 28.97
CA THR A 753 1.60 3.89 28.28
C THR A 753 1.20 3.77 26.81
N HIS A 754 2.15 4.02 25.90
CA HIS A 754 1.92 4.03 24.45
C HIS A 754 0.95 5.11 23.94
N CYS A 755 0.62 6.11 24.77
CA CYS A 755 -0.11 7.28 24.30
C CYS A 755 0.88 8.28 23.67
N LEU A 756 1.00 8.23 22.35
CA LEU A 756 1.98 8.97 21.57
C LEU A 756 1.27 9.96 20.65
N ALA A 757 1.36 11.25 20.97
CA ALA A 757 0.79 12.32 20.14
C ALA A 757 1.40 12.28 18.74
N SER A 758 0.58 12.37 17.69
CA SER A 758 1.08 12.27 16.32
C SER A 758 0.44 13.24 15.34
N ARG A 759 -0.63 13.94 15.76
CA ARG A 759 -1.31 14.96 14.96
C ARG A 759 -0.84 16.33 15.42
N LEU A 760 -0.85 17.31 14.51
CA LEU A 760 -0.68 18.70 14.92
C LEU A 760 -1.81 19.13 15.86
N ASP A 761 -3.03 18.61 15.69
CA ASP A 761 -4.13 18.88 16.61
C ASP A 761 -3.88 18.31 18.02
N ASP A 762 -3.19 17.17 18.13
CA ASP A 762 -2.76 16.63 19.43
C ASP A 762 -1.77 17.62 20.10
N VAL A 763 -0.82 18.14 19.33
CA VAL A 763 0.19 19.10 19.81
C VAL A 763 -0.44 20.42 20.24
N ASP A 764 -1.34 20.97 19.42
CA ASP A 764 -2.05 22.22 19.70
C ASP A 764 -2.91 22.08 20.98
N THR A 765 -3.63 20.96 21.13
CA THR A 765 -4.40 20.64 22.34
C THR A 765 -3.49 20.50 23.58
N LEU A 766 -2.36 19.81 23.47
CA LEU A 766 -1.40 19.66 24.56
C LEU A 766 -0.81 20.99 24.99
N GLN A 767 -0.37 21.82 24.04
CA GLN A 767 0.17 23.15 24.33
C GLN A 767 -0.85 24.07 24.99
N ALA A 768 -2.10 24.07 24.50
CA ALA A 768 -3.19 24.83 25.11
C ALA A 768 -3.48 24.36 26.54
N HIS A 769 -3.56 23.05 26.78
CA HIS A 769 -3.76 22.48 28.12
C HIS A 769 -2.62 22.87 29.08
N LEU A 770 -1.37 22.70 28.65
CA LEU A 770 -0.18 22.98 29.47
C LEU A 770 -0.01 24.47 29.80
N SER A 771 -0.54 25.39 28.97
CA SER A 771 -0.54 26.82 29.29
C SER A 771 -1.35 27.16 30.54
N SER A 772 -2.35 26.34 30.87
CA SER A 772 -3.21 26.50 32.05
C SER A 772 -2.92 25.47 33.15
N HIS A 773 -2.29 24.35 32.80
CA HIS A 773 -1.95 23.24 33.70
C HIS A 773 -0.47 22.86 33.59
N PRO A 774 0.46 23.76 33.96
CA PRO A 774 1.90 23.55 33.77
C PRO A 774 2.47 22.37 34.58
N ASP A 775 1.76 21.90 35.60
CA ASP A 775 2.20 20.78 36.45
C ASP A 775 1.79 19.39 35.91
N ASP A 776 1.11 19.32 34.76
CA ASP A 776 0.71 18.04 34.15
C ASP A 776 1.89 17.34 33.45
N ALA A 777 2.64 16.56 34.23
CA ALA A 777 3.80 15.82 33.74
C ALA A 777 3.47 14.81 32.62
N ARG A 778 2.24 14.28 32.54
CA ARG A 778 1.86 13.33 31.48
C ARG A 778 1.67 14.05 30.15
N ALA A 779 1.01 15.21 30.17
CA ALA A 779 0.89 16.07 29.00
C ALA A 779 2.26 16.56 28.51
N TRP A 780 3.15 16.96 29.43
CA TRP A 780 4.54 17.28 29.08
C TRP A 780 5.30 16.11 28.47
N ALA A 781 5.15 14.90 28.99
CA ALA A 781 5.81 13.71 28.42
C ALA A 781 5.31 13.40 27.00
N MET A 782 4.00 13.46 26.75
CA MET A 782 3.44 13.27 25.41
C MET A 782 3.95 14.32 24.42
N LEU A 783 3.97 15.59 24.82
CA LEU A 783 4.51 16.68 23.99
C LEU A 783 6.01 16.52 23.75
N GLY A 784 6.78 16.19 24.80
CA GLY A 784 8.23 15.99 24.73
C GLY A 784 8.62 14.84 23.81
N HIS A 785 7.91 13.70 23.85
CA HIS A 785 8.15 12.60 22.90
C HIS A 785 7.93 13.03 21.45
N TRP A 786 6.87 13.79 21.17
CA TRP A 786 6.61 14.31 19.83
C TRP A 786 7.65 15.35 19.39
N LEU A 787 8.05 16.26 20.28
CA LEU A 787 9.11 17.24 20.01
C LEU A 787 10.45 16.55 19.69
N TYR A 788 10.81 15.52 20.46
CA TYR A 788 12.00 14.72 20.21
C TYR A 788 11.91 14.01 18.85
N PHE A 789 10.74 13.42 18.54
CA PHE A 789 10.46 12.81 17.25
C PHE A 789 10.69 13.79 16.08
N GLN A 790 10.23 15.04 16.23
CA GLN A 790 10.40 16.13 15.25
C GLN A 790 11.79 16.79 15.29
N ARG A 791 12.77 16.17 15.93
CA ARG A 791 14.16 16.66 16.04
C ARG A 791 14.28 18.02 16.75
N ARG A 792 13.30 18.36 17.60
CA ARG A 792 13.32 19.54 18.48
C ARG A 792 13.93 19.20 19.84
N HIS A 793 15.13 18.63 19.83
CA HIS A 793 15.78 18.02 21.01
C HIS A 793 16.06 18.97 22.19
N HIS A 794 16.10 20.28 21.96
CA HIS A 794 16.23 21.27 23.05
C HIS A 794 14.89 21.66 23.65
N ASP A 795 13.81 21.56 22.88
CA ASP A 795 12.45 21.88 23.34
C ASP A 795 11.81 20.68 24.06
N ALA A 796 12.19 19.46 23.63
CA ALA A 796 11.86 18.19 24.28
C ALA A 796 12.69 18.00 25.55
#